data_AF-A0A485L1U5-F1
#
_entry.id   AF-A0A485L1U5-F1
#
_cell.length_a   1.000
_cell.length_b   1.000
_cell.length_c   1.000
_cell.angle_alpha   90.00
_cell.angle_beta   90.00
_cell.angle_gamma   90.00
#
_symmetry.space_group_name_H-M   'P 1'
#
loop_
_entity.id
_entity.type
_entity.pdbx_description
1 polymer ?
#
loop_
_entity_poly.entity_id
_entity_poly.type
_entity_poly.pdbx_seq_one_letter_code
_entity_poly.pdbx_strand_id
1 'polypeptide(L)'
;MEPHAELEPTTVSPTPVDLFIVCDTTGSMGNYIVSLGSTIRQILPMLELLFQGRVKLHVVSYKDYCDAKHGIITHCGQRTHTNEELLAFAAKLGPIGGGDYPEAVKTALNFTLHQIDTIRETSKPAESKSLVIIYTDAPPHHALTESDYEEAEKRAIAANPNYRAGYDWIGIRNAFKDANVPVYTFHSVHGQCLKSIPFYDLLGPVVPLRNTATINITKATIGLLMHLMGCAFDHDESYNQTQVTFKGQLVSSLPLTNEDELPIGSTKLLDQTYTPFCFDTLAYMREDLSRLPLHFKSNVAFQETVYAVLDDLFTPANVLALTYNPILGKLWRLVSARRLDPRLESLNTKLSTCVPNLAGDEKAQLQKWIEESYDESEFIRETIATTGKNVSPRPCLVLEAGTPAIDIDDLRSLARAPNPGVIKAVQTILTHLQLVPEVPSGDDEDNIRYLPLDLPNARLFSFLAHLVHRGTTFSTRGAAIMAMLCALSDHALLKDRAETFLATIQGTWIPLDKPVDFPEVLSLEFIKLVKRGRRFLTETEHSVYTQLWTIYRLRLAASKPVEVTLGYVPTKTELHPDQKTLCESCGYLTSLTLMATPTQCGLCVGHGVDEAKLIQSQHEVDPTRSHMVECRACHGLYAVVRTELLNIDPKCHFCRNGVAEAPAKVECRGCLNQFLDPAGLLKSSSSDSWQCAVCVATPASARTVVAVSFDQFLEANPTWARRFDLVRQSESYVKLLFNRQLNYFKLFTQHYECIFPDDASPLVEASTTILVHGKRVHDVQAVADTLVDAILHGSLSDVCNLCFEDHLLPALESACGRCNTQVCGGCLSAWYGEVQPGRLVLQTHLTCAFCRRHPKGSTLKKFNKAACTLVRGTTTAMDTNMYYGWCVCCYGVKPMVARECAREAPHDVTNFTCTECQASDKATSGLKGVTKCPACDVPTEKTDGCNHITCTCGQHWCYVCGEGFGDDGDTYEHLYAVHSGIY
;
A
#
# COMPACT_ATOMS: atom_id res chain seq x y z
N MET A 1 -32.58 -16.14 -5.54
CA MET A 1 -32.90 -17.45 -6.12
C MET A 1 -32.85 -18.45 -5.00
N GLU A 2 -33.94 -19.20 -4.80
CA GLU A 2 -33.98 -20.33 -3.87
C GLU A 2 -32.84 -21.31 -4.18
N PRO A 3 -32.23 -21.94 -3.17
CA PRO A 3 -31.14 -22.87 -3.41
C PRO A 3 -31.71 -24.14 -4.04
N HIS A 4 -31.30 -24.42 -5.27
CA HIS A 4 -31.47 -25.75 -5.86
C HIS A 4 -30.71 -26.76 -4.99
N ALA A 5 -31.42 -27.78 -4.53
CA ALA A 5 -30.86 -28.93 -3.85
C ALA A 5 -29.86 -29.64 -4.79
N GLU A 6 -28.57 -29.46 -4.55
CA GLU A 6 -27.53 -30.30 -5.13
C GLU A 6 -27.63 -31.69 -4.48
N LEU A 7 -27.70 -32.71 -5.33
CA LEU A 7 -27.69 -34.12 -4.95
C LEU A 7 -26.50 -34.42 -4.03
N GLU A 8 -26.78 -34.93 -2.83
CA GLU A 8 -25.76 -35.45 -1.93
C GLU A 8 -24.93 -36.54 -2.66
N PRO A 9 -23.60 -36.36 -2.81
CA PRO A 9 -22.75 -37.42 -3.32
C PRO A 9 -22.73 -38.56 -2.31
N THR A 10 -23.08 -39.76 -2.78
CA THR A 10 -23.03 -41.03 -2.04
C THR A 10 -21.74 -41.15 -1.22
N THR A 11 -21.88 -41.08 0.10
CA THR A 11 -20.78 -41.12 1.07
C THR A 11 -20.19 -42.53 1.16
N VAL A 12 -19.12 -42.80 0.40
CA VAL A 12 -18.19 -43.88 0.75
C VAL A 12 -17.41 -43.39 1.98
N SER A 13 -17.54 -44.09 3.11
CA SER A 13 -16.77 -43.75 4.31
C SER A 13 -15.26 -43.79 4.00
N PRO A 14 -14.49 -42.75 4.32
CA PRO A 14 -13.08 -42.67 3.94
C PRO A 14 -12.26 -43.77 4.62
N THR A 15 -11.45 -44.50 3.85
CA THR A 15 -10.61 -45.61 4.34
C THR A 15 -9.55 -45.11 5.33
N PRO A 16 -9.44 -45.69 6.54
CA PRO A 16 -8.36 -45.38 7.48
C PRO A 16 -6.98 -45.73 6.90
N VAL A 17 -5.97 -44.93 7.24
CA VAL A 17 -4.59 -45.11 6.76
C VAL A 17 -3.60 -44.99 7.92
N ASP A 18 -2.62 -45.88 7.97
CA ASP A 18 -1.53 -45.85 8.95
C ASP A 18 -0.19 -45.53 8.25
N LEU A 19 0.36 -44.36 8.55
CA LEU A 19 1.64 -43.88 8.04
C LEU A 19 2.74 -44.23 9.05
N PHE A 20 3.66 -45.12 8.66
CA PHE A 20 4.80 -45.49 9.48
C PHE A 20 6.07 -44.78 9.02
N ILE A 21 6.73 -44.07 9.92
CA ILE A 21 8.11 -43.59 9.74
C ILE A 21 9.03 -44.51 10.51
N VAL A 22 9.81 -45.31 9.80
CA VAL A 22 10.82 -46.23 10.34
C VAL A 22 12.18 -45.54 10.27
N CYS A 23 12.71 -45.13 11.42
CA CYS A 23 13.88 -44.27 11.50
C CYS A 23 15.05 -45.01 12.14
N ASP A 24 16.16 -45.07 11.42
CA ASP A 24 17.44 -45.42 11.98
C ASP A 24 17.89 -44.36 13.01
N THR A 25 18.33 -44.80 14.18
CA THR A 25 18.73 -43.92 15.29
C THR A 25 20.15 -44.15 15.79
N THR A 26 21.02 -44.73 14.96
CA THR A 26 22.44 -44.88 15.27
C THR A 26 23.23 -43.58 15.07
N GLY A 27 24.53 -43.61 15.38
CA GLY A 27 25.37 -42.42 15.50
C GLY A 27 25.40 -41.52 14.26
N SER A 28 25.29 -42.08 13.05
CA SER A 28 25.33 -41.35 11.78
C SER A 28 24.04 -40.58 11.47
N MET A 29 22.92 -40.93 12.10
CA MET A 29 21.58 -40.43 11.79
C MET A 29 21.21 -39.10 12.46
N GLY A 30 22.18 -38.40 13.07
CA GLY A 30 21.94 -37.19 13.86
C GLY A 30 21.02 -36.14 13.21
N ASN A 31 21.25 -35.82 11.93
CA ASN A 31 20.40 -34.85 11.22
C ASN A 31 18.98 -35.38 10.94
N TYR A 32 18.82 -36.67 10.63
CA TYR A 32 17.51 -37.29 10.41
C TYR A 32 16.68 -37.31 11.70
N ILE A 33 17.30 -37.63 12.83
CA ILE A 33 16.66 -37.62 14.15
C ILE A 33 16.18 -36.20 14.50
N VAL A 34 17.03 -35.20 14.32
CA VAL A 34 16.63 -33.79 14.53
C VAL A 34 15.50 -33.38 13.57
N SER A 35 15.57 -33.83 12.32
CA SER A 35 14.54 -33.54 11.31
C SER A 35 13.19 -34.19 11.61
N LEU A 36 13.18 -35.34 12.29
CA LEU A 36 11.96 -36.06 12.61
C LEU A 36 11.02 -35.22 13.47
N GLY A 37 11.55 -34.50 14.47
CA GLY A 37 10.76 -33.59 15.28
C GLY A 37 10.11 -32.46 14.44
N SER A 38 10.87 -31.86 13.51
CA SER A 38 10.34 -30.84 12.60
C SER A 38 9.31 -31.40 11.63
N THR A 39 9.60 -32.57 11.06
CA THR A 39 8.74 -33.29 10.11
C THR A 39 7.40 -33.64 10.77
N ILE A 40 7.41 -34.18 11.99
CA ILE A 40 6.18 -34.50 12.74
C ILE A 40 5.35 -33.24 12.99
N ARG A 41 5.97 -32.13 13.42
CA ARG A 41 5.25 -30.86 13.64
C ARG A 41 4.57 -30.31 12.39
N GLN A 42 5.07 -30.61 11.20
CA GLN A 42 4.50 -30.14 9.94
C GLN A 42 3.50 -31.13 9.34
N ILE A 43 3.75 -32.43 9.47
CA ILE A 43 2.87 -33.49 8.97
C ILE A 43 1.60 -33.57 9.82
N LEU A 44 1.69 -33.52 11.15
CA LEU A 44 0.51 -33.67 12.02
C LEU A 44 -0.62 -32.69 11.67
N PRO A 45 -0.36 -31.38 11.53
CA PRO A 45 -1.37 -30.44 11.04
C PRO A 45 -1.92 -30.78 9.67
N MET A 46 -1.06 -31.15 8.73
CA MET A 46 -1.47 -31.50 7.37
C MET A 46 -2.38 -32.73 7.37
N LEU A 47 -2.07 -33.74 8.19
CA LEU A 47 -2.92 -34.91 8.40
C LEU A 47 -4.24 -34.53 9.07
N GLU A 48 -4.22 -33.69 10.09
CA GLU A 48 -5.47 -33.26 10.74
C GLU A 48 -6.38 -32.49 9.78
N LEU A 49 -5.81 -31.56 9.02
CA LEU A 49 -6.55 -30.63 8.16
C LEU A 49 -7.09 -31.30 6.89
N LEU A 50 -6.30 -32.15 6.25
CA LEU A 50 -6.69 -32.74 4.96
C LEU A 50 -7.39 -34.08 5.14
N PHE A 51 -6.94 -34.84 6.14
CA PHE A 51 -7.36 -36.22 6.33
C PHE A 51 -8.42 -36.33 7.45
N GLN A 52 -8.74 -35.25 8.16
CA GLN A 52 -9.76 -35.21 9.23
C GLN A 52 -9.58 -36.35 10.25
N GLY A 53 -8.32 -36.68 10.54
CA GLY A 53 -7.95 -37.75 11.45
C GLY A 53 -8.02 -39.18 10.88
N ARG A 54 -8.31 -39.37 9.58
CA ARG A 54 -8.32 -40.69 8.90
C ARG A 54 -6.92 -41.28 8.72
N VAL A 55 -5.87 -40.46 8.70
CA VAL A 55 -4.47 -40.92 8.69
C VAL A 55 -3.91 -40.86 10.11
N LYS A 56 -3.28 -41.96 10.55
CA LYS A 56 -2.59 -42.07 11.84
C LYS A 56 -1.09 -42.26 11.63
N LEU A 57 -0.29 -41.42 12.27
CA LEU A 57 1.17 -41.44 12.23
C LEU A 57 1.72 -42.37 13.30
N HIS A 58 2.69 -43.20 12.90
CA HIS A 58 3.46 -44.10 13.75
C HIS A 58 4.95 -43.87 13.49
N VAL A 59 5.75 -43.82 14.54
CA VAL A 59 7.20 -43.70 14.48
C VAL A 59 7.80 -44.96 15.10
N VAL A 60 8.57 -45.70 14.32
CA VAL A 60 9.36 -46.84 14.78
C VAL A 60 10.81 -46.43 14.69
N SER A 61 11.55 -46.44 15.79
CA SER A 61 13.00 -46.29 15.73
C SER A 61 13.70 -47.62 15.91
N TYR A 62 14.82 -47.78 15.24
CA TYR A 62 15.70 -48.93 15.40
C TYR A 62 17.17 -48.54 15.55
N LYS A 63 17.95 -49.48 16.06
CA LYS A 63 19.40 -49.40 16.30
C LYS A 63 20.05 -50.74 16.01
N ASP A 64 21.36 -50.83 16.24
CA ASP A 64 22.11 -52.08 16.20
C ASP A 64 21.91 -52.97 17.45
N TYR A 65 22.23 -54.25 17.32
CA TYR A 65 22.24 -55.25 18.41
C TYR A 65 23.34 -54.98 19.45
N CYS A 66 24.40 -54.24 19.12
CA CYS A 66 25.36 -53.78 20.12
C CYS A 66 24.74 -52.79 21.13
N ASP A 67 23.60 -52.19 20.78
CA ASP A 67 22.90 -51.18 21.57
C ASP A 67 21.69 -51.73 22.33
N ALA A 68 21.60 -53.06 22.52
CA ALA A 68 20.47 -53.71 23.18
C ALA A 68 20.07 -53.08 24.53
N LYS A 69 21.02 -52.51 25.28
CA LYS A 69 20.79 -51.77 26.54
C LYS A 69 19.92 -50.51 26.40
N HIS A 70 19.82 -49.97 25.19
CA HIS A 70 19.02 -48.79 24.85
C HIS A 70 17.70 -49.14 24.14
N GLY A 71 17.41 -50.44 24.01
CA GLY A 71 16.30 -50.96 23.22
C GLY A 71 16.64 -50.96 21.73
N ILE A 72 16.55 -52.15 21.10
CA ILE A 72 16.81 -52.31 19.66
C ILE A 72 15.68 -51.66 18.85
N ILE A 73 14.43 -51.83 19.29
CA ILE A 73 13.24 -51.23 18.67
C ILE A 73 12.50 -50.39 19.72
N THR A 74 12.12 -49.16 19.36
CA THR A 74 11.14 -48.39 20.13
C THR A 74 10.06 -47.83 19.21
N HIS A 75 8.83 -47.67 19.71
CA HIS A 75 7.68 -47.31 18.90
C HIS A 75 6.74 -46.37 19.65
N CYS A 76 6.21 -45.39 18.93
CA CYS A 76 5.14 -44.50 19.38
C CYS A 76 4.18 -44.24 18.21
N GLY A 77 2.87 -44.15 18.46
CA GLY A 77 1.92 -43.95 17.36
C GLY A 77 0.54 -43.45 17.79
N GLN A 78 -0.13 -42.71 16.90
CA GLN A 78 -1.37 -41.98 17.17
C GLN A 78 -2.58 -42.86 17.52
N ARG A 79 -2.51 -44.18 17.32
CA ARG A 79 -3.57 -45.10 17.77
C ARG A 79 -3.57 -45.35 19.27
N THR A 80 -2.42 -45.15 19.92
CA THR A 80 -2.22 -45.46 21.35
C THR A 80 -1.65 -44.28 22.14
N HIS A 81 -1.18 -43.23 21.46
CA HIS A 81 -0.51 -42.08 22.06
C HIS A 81 -1.06 -40.76 21.49
N THR A 82 -0.85 -39.67 22.23
CA THR A 82 -1.20 -38.31 21.82
C THR A 82 -0.14 -37.68 20.90
N ASN A 83 -0.48 -36.56 20.25
CA ASN A 83 0.48 -35.78 19.45
C ASN A 83 1.64 -35.24 20.30
N GLU A 84 1.38 -34.85 21.54
CA GLU A 84 2.41 -34.38 22.49
C GLU A 84 3.39 -35.50 22.84
N GLU A 85 2.88 -36.72 23.07
CA GLU A 85 3.71 -37.89 23.36
C GLU A 85 4.57 -38.29 22.16
N LEU A 86 4.06 -38.18 20.93
CA LEU A 86 4.84 -38.41 19.70
C LEU A 86 5.99 -37.40 19.55
N LEU A 87 5.72 -36.11 19.80
CA LEU A 87 6.75 -35.06 19.76
C LEU A 87 7.77 -35.25 20.87
N ALA A 88 7.33 -35.61 22.08
CA ALA A 88 8.20 -35.92 23.20
C ALA A 88 9.04 -37.19 22.95
N PHE A 89 8.47 -38.19 22.27
CA PHE A 89 9.18 -39.38 21.84
C PHE A 89 10.28 -39.03 20.83
N ALA A 90 9.95 -38.28 19.77
CA ALA A 90 10.93 -37.85 18.78
C ALA A 90 12.06 -37.01 19.40
N ALA A 91 11.74 -36.13 20.35
CA ALA A 91 12.74 -35.32 21.07
C ALA A 91 13.66 -36.14 22.00
N LYS A 92 13.23 -37.33 22.43
CA LYS A 92 14.03 -38.25 23.27
C LYS A 92 14.93 -39.18 22.45
N LEU A 93 14.68 -39.32 21.15
CA LEU A 93 15.57 -40.08 20.27
C LEU A 93 16.91 -39.36 20.20
N GLY A 94 17.99 -40.11 20.35
CA GLY A 94 19.35 -39.61 20.25
C GLY A 94 20.18 -40.50 19.33
N PRO A 95 21.11 -39.94 18.53
CA PRO A 95 22.03 -40.71 17.71
C PRO A 95 23.02 -41.41 18.62
N ILE A 96 22.68 -42.63 19.05
CA ILE A 96 23.43 -43.39 20.05
C ILE A 96 23.69 -44.76 19.49
N GLY A 97 24.98 -45.12 19.44
CA GLY A 97 25.40 -46.47 19.07
C GLY A 97 25.87 -46.58 17.63
N GLY A 98 25.89 -47.81 17.13
CA GLY A 98 26.53 -48.22 15.88
C GLY A 98 27.82 -48.99 16.16
N GLY A 99 27.77 -50.29 15.92
CA GLY A 99 28.90 -51.20 16.10
C GLY A 99 29.63 -51.44 14.79
N ASP A 100 28.98 -52.15 13.88
CA ASP A 100 29.40 -52.34 12.49
C ASP A 100 28.63 -51.40 11.54
N TYR A 101 28.92 -51.48 10.24
CA TYR A 101 28.24 -50.63 9.24
C TYR A 101 26.76 -51.00 9.00
N PRO A 102 26.37 -52.29 9.00
CA PRO A 102 24.96 -52.67 8.80
C PRO A 102 24.14 -52.51 10.09
N GLU A 103 22.82 -52.37 9.96
CA GLU A 103 21.93 -52.03 11.07
C GLU A 103 20.69 -52.95 11.12
N ALA A 104 19.98 -52.99 12.26
CA ALA A 104 18.87 -53.93 12.52
C ALA A 104 17.52 -53.58 11.83
N VAL A 105 17.57 -53.10 10.59
CA VAL A 105 16.38 -52.73 9.82
C VAL A 105 15.48 -53.94 9.52
N LYS A 106 16.03 -55.16 9.40
CA LYS A 106 15.24 -56.40 9.23
C LYS A 106 14.32 -56.63 10.43
N THR A 107 14.84 -56.42 11.64
CA THR A 107 14.05 -56.47 12.89
C THR A 107 12.97 -55.38 12.90
N ALA A 108 13.30 -54.17 12.48
CA ALA A 108 12.38 -53.03 12.43
C ALA A 108 11.22 -53.24 11.45
N LEU A 109 11.48 -53.80 10.27
CA LEU A 109 10.47 -54.10 9.27
C LEU A 109 9.54 -55.24 9.70
N ASN A 110 10.07 -56.28 10.35
CA ASN A 110 9.24 -57.33 10.95
C ASN A 110 8.32 -56.78 12.06
N PHE A 111 8.86 -55.94 12.94
CA PHE A 111 8.07 -55.26 13.96
C PHE A 111 6.97 -54.39 13.34
N THR A 112 7.32 -53.61 12.31
CA THR A 112 6.38 -52.74 11.60
C THR A 112 5.25 -53.53 10.95
N LEU A 113 5.56 -54.65 10.29
CA LEU A 113 4.57 -55.53 9.69
C LEU A 113 3.64 -56.14 10.74
N HIS A 114 4.19 -56.58 11.89
CA HIS A 114 3.38 -57.08 13.00
C HIS A 114 2.42 -56.00 13.56
N GLN A 115 2.86 -54.75 13.66
CA GLN A 115 1.99 -53.64 14.06
C GLN A 115 0.87 -53.41 13.04
N ILE A 116 1.19 -53.44 11.74
CA ILE A 116 0.20 -53.32 10.66
C ILE A 116 -0.84 -54.43 10.74
N ASP A 117 -0.41 -55.68 10.91
CA ASP A 117 -1.30 -56.84 11.02
C ASP A 117 -2.22 -56.69 12.25
N THR A 118 -1.65 -56.32 13.41
CA THR A 118 -2.41 -56.07 14.65
C THR A 118 -3.45 -54.96 14.47
N ILE A 119 -3.09 -53.88 13.77
CA ILE A 119 -4.00 -52.77 13.49
C ILE A 119 -5.14 -53.22 12.56
N ARG A 120 -4.84 -54.01 11.52
CA ARG A 120 -5.84 -54.51 10.59
C ARG A 120 -6.80 -55.50 11.25
N GLU A 121 -6.32 -56.32 12.18
CA GLU A 121 -7.15 -57.25 12.97
C GLU A 121 -8.09 -56.50 13.93
N THR A 122 -7.62 -55.40 14.52
CA THR A 122 -8.37 -54.64 15.53
C THR A 122 -9.27 -53.55 14.94
N SER A 123 -9.04 -53.11 13.70
CA SER A 123 -9.83 -52.07 13.02
C SER A 123 -11.07 -52.65 12.36
N LYS A 124 -12.25 -52.04 12.57
CA LYS A 124 -13.50 -52.37 11.86
C LYS A 124 -13.91 -51.25 10.90
N PRO A 125 -14.17 -51.53 9.61
CA PRO A 125 -13.87 -52.79 8.91
C PRO A 125 -12.35 -52.98 8.71
N ALA A 126 -11.93 -54.22 8.46
CA ALA A 126 -10.53 -54.68 8.31
C ALA A 126 -9.85 -54.20 7.01
N GLU A 127 -10.09 -52.95 6.62
CA GLU A 127 -9.63 -52.37 5.35
C GLU A 127 -8.58 -51.26 5.53
N SER A 128 -8.03 -51.08 6.74
CA SER A 128 -6.99 -50.07 7.01
C SER A 128 -5.80 -50.25 6.06
N LYS A 129 -5.49 -49.19 5.31
CA LYS A 129 -4.31 -49.15 4.44
C LYS A 129 -3.11 -48.70 5.25
N SER A 130 -1.91 -49.05 4.80
CA SER A 130 -0.69 -48.64 5.48
C SER A 130 0.37 -48.31 4.45
N LEU A 131 1.25 -47.38 4.78
CA LEU A 131 2.42 -47.05 3.99
C LEU A 131 3.63 -46.81 4.91
N VAL A 132 4.82 -47.12 4.41
CA VAL A 132 6.06 -47.03 5.19
C VAL A 132 7.02 -46.06 4.53
N ILE A 133 7.59 -45.17 5.34
CA ILE A 133 8.71 -44.30 4.99
C ILE A 133 9.90 -44.71 5.85
N ILE A 134 11.04 -45.01 5.24
CA ILE A 134 12.28 -45.42 5.91
C ILE A 134 13.28 -44.27 5.85
N TYR A 135 13.87 -43.90 6.99
CA TYR A 135 15.05 -43.04 7.07
C TYR A 135 16.25 -43.88 7.49
N THR A 136 17.30 -43.93 6.67
CA THR A 136 18.50 -44.75 6.94
C THR A 136 19.68 -44.28 6.09
N ASP A 137 20.89 -44.68 6.48
CA ASP A 137 22.11 -44.52 5.69
C ASP A 137 22.96 -45.81 5.58
N ALA A 138 22.47 -46.90 6.18
CA ALA A 138 23.19 -48.17 6.35
C ALA A 138 22.44 -49.36 5.70
N PRO A 139 23.15 -50.42 5.26
CA PRO A 139 22.53 -51.66 4.78
C PRO A 139 21.95 -52.49 5.94
N PRO A 140 21.07 -53.47 5.65
CA PRO A 140 20.69 -54.47 6.65
C PRO A 140 21.86 -55.40 6.99
N HIS A 141 21.84 -56.04 8.17
CA HIS A 141 22.74 -57.17 8.43
C HIS A 141 22.53 -58.27 7.38
N HIS A 142 23.62 -58.64 6.71
CA HIS A 142 23.66 -59.65 5.67
C HIS A 142 25.10 -60.20 5.52
N ALA A 143 25.24 -61.45 5.11
CA ALA A 143 26.53 -62.07 4.82
C ALA A 143 27.44 -61.28 3.85
N LEU A 144 26.88 -60.44 2.97
CA LEU A 144 27.63 -59.65 1.98
C LEU A 144 28.04 -58.27 2.49
N THR A 145 27.54 -57.87 3.66
CA THR A 145 27.80 -56.56 4.27
C THR A 145 28.80 -56.65 5.43
N GLU A 146 29.43 -57.83 5.62
CA GLU A 146 30.46 -58.10 6.63
C GLU A 146 29.99 -57.76 8.06
N SER A 147 28.75 -58.15 8.40
CA SER A 147 28.17 -57.84 9.70
C SER A 147 28.69 -58.73 10.84
N ASP A 148 29.00 -58.12 11.98
CA ASP A 148 29.34 -58.80 13.23
C ASP A 148 28.09 -59.27 14.02
N TYR A 149 26.91 -58.72 13.73
CA TYR A 149 25.66 -58.97 14.46
C TYR A 149 24.60 -59.76 13.68
N GLU A 150 24.95 -60.27 12.50
CA GLU A 150 24.08 -61.08 11.63
C GLU A 150 23.36 -62.22 12.38
N GLU A 151 24.13 -63.05 13.08
CA GLU A 151 23.62 -64.20 13.83
C GLU A 151 22.84 -63.82 15.09
N ALA A 152 23.06 -62.61 15.63
CA ALA A 152 22.26 -62.09 16.73
C ALA A 152 20.86 -61.69 16.23
N GLU A 153 20.80 -60.98 15.10
CA GLU A 153 19.53 -60.58 14.48
C GLU A 153 18.70 -61.79 14.03
N LYS A 154 19.33 -62.75 13.35
CA LYS A 154 18.66 -63.97 12.89
C LYS A 154 18.02 -64.76 14.04
N ARG A 155 18.72 -64.90 15.17
CA ARG A 155 18.19 -65.56 16.37
C ARG A 155 17.05 -64.78 16.99
N ALA A 156 17.15 -63.46 17.06
CA ALA A 156 16.11 -62.61 17.64
C ALA A 156 14.81 -62.62 16.81
N ILE A 157 14.93 -62.57 15.47
CA ILE A 157 13.78 -62.66 14.57
C ILE A 157 13.13 -64.05 14.68
N ALA A 158 13.91 -65.13 14.63
CA ALA A 158 13.40 -66.49 14.74
C ALA A 158 12.75 -66.79 16.10
N ALA A 159 13.20 -66.13 17.18
CA ALA A 159 12.62 -66.29 18.51
C ALA A 159 11.25 -65.61 18.67
N ASN A 160 10.87 -64.69 17.78
CA ASN A 160 9.59 -64.00 17.83
C ASN A 160 8.58 -64.60 16.84
N PRO A 161 7.56 -65.36 17.30
CA PRO A 161 6.62 -66.03 16.40
C PRO A 161 5.71 -65.07 15.62
N ASN A 162 5.63 -63.79 16.04
CA ASN A 162 4.82 -62.78 15.35
C ASN A 162 5.53 -62.20 14.11
N TYR A 163 6.83 -62.47 13.94
CA TYR A 163 7.64 -61.92 12.84
C TYR A 163 7.55 -62.82 11.61
N ARG A 164 6.41 -62.74 10.91
CA ARG A 164 6.10 -63.60 9.75
C ARG A 164 6.96 -63.35 8.52
N ALA A 165 7.62 -62.19 8.41
CA ALA A 165 8.44 -61.87 7.25
C ALA A 165 9.79 -62.60 7.27
N GLY A 166 10.27 -62.95 8.47
CA GLY A 166 11.51 -63.68 8.67
C GLY A 166 12.76 -62.81 8.50
N TYR A 167 13.92 -63.46 8.55
CA TYR A 167 15.23 -62.80 8.42
C TYR A 167 15.63 -62.52 6.97
N ASP A 168 15.16 -63.34 6.02
CA ASP A 168 15.48 -63.24 4.60
C ASP A 168 14.93 -61.94 3.99
N TRP A 169 15.79 -61.14 3.36
CA TRP A 169 15.41 -59.83 2.79
C TRP A 169 14.35 -59.95 1.69
N ILE A 170 14.40 -61.01 0.89
CA ILE A 170 13.41 -61.28 -0.16
C ILE A 170 12.07 -61.70 0.44
N GLY A 171 12.09 -62.44 1.56
CA GLY A 171 10.93 -62.75 2.39
C GLY A 171 10.28 -61.48 2.93
N ILE A 172 11.07 -60.53 3.45
CA ILE A 172 10.58 -59.21 3.88
C ILE A 172 9.92 -58.46 2.73
N ARG A 173 10.60 -58.35 1.58
CA ARG A 173 10.03 -57.73 0.37
C ARG A 173 8.68 -58.35 -0.01
N ASN A 174 8.61 -59.68 -0.07
CA ASN A 174 7.41 -60.38 -0.47
C ASN A 174 6.29 -60.18 0.55
N ALA A 175 6.59 -60.21 1.85
CA ALA A 175 5.61 -59.98 2.91
C ALA A 175 4.96 -58.59 2.85
N PHE A 176 5.72 -57.55 2.51
CA PHE A 176 5.20 -56.18 2.30
C PHE A 176 4.37 -56.07 1.01
N LYS A 177 4.80 -56.73 -0.07
CA LYS A 177 4.00 -56.83 -1.33
C LYS A 177 2.67 -57.55 -1.10
N ASP A 178 2.70 -58.69 -0.42
CA ASP A 178 1.50 -59.48 -0.09
C ASP A 178 0.56 -58.70 0.84
N ALA A 179 1.12 -57.90 1.75
CA ALA A 179 0.35 -57.00 2.60
C ALA A 179 -0.17 -55.75 1.86
N ASN A 180 0.20 -55.55 0.60
CA ASN A 180 -0.09 -54.35 -0.20
C ASN A 180 0.28 -53.05 0.51
N VAL A 181 1.51 -53.00 1.07
CA VAL A 181 2.06 -51.86 1.81
C VAL A 181 3.21 -51.27 1.00
N PRO A 182 3.04 -50.09 0.39
CA PRO A 182 4.14 -49.42 -0.30
C PRO A 182 5.20 -48.94 0.70
N VAL A 183 6.46 -49.03 0.29
CA VAL A 183 7.63 -48.63 1.07
C VAL A 183 8.41 -47.59 0.28
N TYR A 184 8.77 -46.49 0.92
CA TYR A 184 9.58 -45.42 0.35
C TYR A 184 10.77 -45.18 1.27
N THR A 185 11.96 -44.98 0.71
CA THR A 185 13.19 -44.84 1.52
C THR A 185 13.87 -43.52 1.23
N PHE A 186 14.15 -42.70 2.25
CA PHE A 186 15.09 -41.59 2.17
C PHE A 186 16.45 -42.06 2.68
N HIS A 187 17.43 -42.08 1.77
CA HIS A 187 18.74 -42.67 2.02
C HIS A 187 19.83 -41.60 1.98
N SER A 188 20.71 -41.55 2.99
CA SER A 188 21.84 -40.62 2.99
C SER A 188 22.97 -41.06 2.05
N VAL A 189 23.41 -40.16 1.18
CA VAL A 189 24.44 -40.48 0.17
C VAL A 189 25.85 -40.17 0.69
N HIS A 190 26.47 -41.11 1.43
CA HIS A 190 27.88 -41.00 1.83
C HIS A 190 28.71 -42.17 1.28
N GLY A 191 29.45 -41.97 0.17
CA GLY A 191 30.59 -42.79 -0.29
C GLY A 191 30.41 -44.30 -0.60
N GLN A 192 29.44 -44.98 0.00
CA GLN A 192 29.22 -46.44 -0.03
C GLN A 192 27.79 -46.81 -0.48
N CYS A 193 27.11 -45.92 -1.20
CA CYS A 193 25.71 -46.07 -1.57
C CYS A 193 25.37 -47.36 -2.33
N LEU A 194 26.28 -47.85 -3.18
CA LEU A 194 26.11 -49.11 -3.93
C LEU A 194 26.13 -50.37 -3.04
N LYS A 195 26.51 -50.26 -1.75
CA LYS A 195 26.42 -51.36 -0.78
C LYS A 195 25.09 -51.41 -0.04
N SER A 196 24.29 -50.34 -0.06
CA SER A 196 23.10 -50.19 0.78
C SER A 196 21.82 -49.90 -0.01
N ILE A 197 21.85 -48.94 -0.95
CA ILE A 197 20.68 -48.56 -1.76
C ILE A 197 20.04 -49.75 -2.51
N PRO A 198 20.79 -50.73 -3.08
CA PRO A 198 20.17 -51.86 -3.78
C PRO A 198 19.23 -52.70 -2.89
N PHE A 199 19.49 -52.79 -1.57
CA PHE A 199 18.59 -53.47 -0.65
C PHE A 199 17.25 -52.76 -0.56
N TYR A 200 17.26 -51.43 -0.45
CA TYR A 200 16.04 -50.63 -0.34
C TYR A 200 15.29 -50.49 -1.67
N ASP A 201 16.00 -50.45 -2.80
CA ASP A 201 15.41 -50.43 -4.15
C ASP A 201 14.51 -51.66 -4.41
N LEU A 202 14.81 -52.80 -3.77
CA LEU A 202 13.97 -54.00 -3.83
C LEU A 202 12.64 -53.87 -3.09
N LEU A 203 12.59 -53.04 -2.04
CA LEU A 203 11.37 -52.79 -1.25
C LEU A 203 10.47 -51.75 -1.91
N GLY A 204 11.07 -50.74 -2.55
CA GLY A 204 10.36 -49.67 -3.25
C GLY A 204 11.26 -48.50 -3.62
N PRO A 205 10.69 -47.36 -4.05
CA PRO A 205 11.46 -46.20 -4.50
C PRO A 205 12.40 -45.65 -3.43
N VAL A 206 13.64 -45.34 -3.83
CA VAL A 206 14.68 -44.76 -2.95
C VAL A 206 15.00 -43.34 -3.37
N VAL A 207 14.93 -42.41 -2.41
CA VAL A 207 15.27 -41.00 -2.55
C VAL A 207 16.64 -40.73 -1.93
N PRO A 208 17.72 -40.66 -2.74
CA PRO A 208 19.05 -40.28 -2.27
C PRO A 208 19.11 -38.82 -1.81
N LEU A 209 19.30 -38.57 -0.52
CA LEU A 209 19.51 -37.23 0.04
C LEU A 209 21.01 -36.94 0.15
N ARG A 210 21.52 -36.11 -0.77
CA ARG A 210 22.92 -35.63 -0.77
C ARG A 210 23.20 -34.54 0.26
N ASN A 211 22.17 -33.77 0.61
CA ASN A 211 22.22 -32.75 1.65
C ASN A 211 21.21 -33.12 2.74
N THR A 212 21.72 -33.61 3.86
CA THR A 212 20.93 -34.07 5.00
C THR A 212 20.57 -32.96 5.97
N ALA A 213 20.64 -31.69 5.59
CA ALA A 213 20.10 -30.61 6.42
C ALA A 213 18.63 -30.92 6.76
N THR A 214 18.24 -30.69 8.01
CA THR A 214 16.91 -30.96 8.56
C THR A 214 15.77 -30.50 7.65
N ILE A 215 15.94 -29.32 7.04
CA ILE A 215 14.97 -28.72 6.14
C ILE A 215 14.75 -29.55 4.87
N ASN A 216 15.81 -30.12 4.30
CA ASN A 216 15.75 -30.89 3.06
C ASN A 216 15.10 -32.25 3.26
N ILE A 217 15.33 -32.89 4.40
CA ILE A 217 14.70 -34.16 4.76
C ILE A 217 13.19 -33.93 4.93
N THR A 218 12.81 -32.90 5.68
CA THR A 218 11.40 -32.54 5.90
C THR A 218 10.70 -32.20 4.59
N LYS A 219 11.34 -31.37 3.76
CA LYS A 219 10.84 -30.93 2.46
C LYS A 219 10.67 -32.09 1.47
N ALA A 220 11.62 -33.02 1.41
CA ALA A 220 11.50 -34.22 0.56
C ALA A 220 10.36 -35.15 1.04
N THR A 221 10.19 -35.27 2.36
CA THR A 221 9.11 -36.08 2.95
C THR A 221 7.73 -35.49 2.62
N ILE A 222 7.59 -34.16 2.72
CA ILE A 222 6.36 -33.46 2.31
C ILE A 222 6.12 -33.64 0.81
N GLY A 223 7.14 -33.49 -0.02
CA GLY A 223 7.04 -33.69 -1.48
C GLY A 223 6.51 -35.08 -1.85
N LEU A 224 7.03 -36.13 -1.19
CA LEU A 224 6.49 -37.49 -1.34
C LEU A 224 5.01 -37.52 -1.00
N LEU A 225 4.61 -37.02 0.18
CA LEU A 225 3.20 -37.01 0.58
C LEU A 225 2.31 -36.23 -0.41
N MET A 226 2.80 -35.11 -0.97
CA MET A 226 2.08 -34.35 -1.99
C MET A 226 1.78 -35.20 -3.24
N HIS A 227 2.76 -35.94 -3.77
CA HIS A 227 2.56 -36.81 -4.92
C HIS A 227 1.61 -37.98 -4.62
N LEU A 228 1.75 -38.59 -3.43
CA LEU A 228 0.85 -39.66 -2.99
C LEU A 228 -0.60 -39.16 -2.88
N MET A 229 -0.80 -37.87 -2.60
CA MET A 229 -2.11 -37.21 -2.57
C MET A 229 -2.62 -36.73 -3.94
N GLY A 230 -1.78 -36.77 -4.98
CA GLY A 230 -2.12 -36.26 -6.32
C GLY A 230 -2.07 -34.74 -6.43
N CYS A 231 -1.23 -34.10 -5.62
CA CYS A 231 -1.04 -32.67 -5.57
C CYS A 231 0.35 -32.28 -6.11
N ALA A 232 0.46 -31.08 -6.67
CA ALA A 232 1.73 -30.54 -7.15
C ALA A 232 2.71 -30.23 -6.00
N PHE A 233 4.00 -30.31 -6.28
CA PHE A 233 5.09 -29.93 -5.38
C PHE A 233 6.14 -29.09 -6.12
N ASP A 234 6.30 -27.83 -5.73
CA ASP A 234 7.11 -26.83 -6.47
C ASP A 234 8.63 -27.08 -6.44
N HIS A 235 9.07 -28.14 -5.76
CA HIS A 235 10.47 -28.44 -5.54
C HIS A 235 10.89 -29.84 -6.00
N ASP A 236 10.12 -30.44 -6.90
CA ASP A 236 10.43 -31.75 -7.50
C ASP A 236 11.87 -31.79 -8.06
N GLU A 237 12.31 -30.73 -8.73
CA GLU A 237 13.66 -30.63 -9.33
C GLU A 237 14.81 -30.67 -8.30
N SER A 238 14.53 -30.42 -7.03
CA SER A 238 15.55 -30.46 -5.95
C SER A 238 15.91 -31.89 -5.55
N TYR A 239 15.11 -32.87 -5.95
CA TYR A 239 15.23 -34.26 -5.53
C TYR A 239 15.20 -35.19 -6.74
N ASN A 240 15.66 -36.41 -6.54
CA ASN A 240 15.58 -37.46 -7.53
C ASN A 240 15.29 -38.79 -6.84
N GLN A 241 14.75 -39.74 -7.59
CA GLN A 241 14.76 -41.14 -7.20
C GLN A 241 16.01 -41.82 -7.74
N THR A 242 16.44 -42.87 -7.08
CA THR A 242 17.45 -43.78 -7.62
C THR A 242 16.79 -44.99 -8.25
N GLN A 243 17.35 -45.44 -9.38
CA GLN A 243 17.15 -46.77 -9.92
C GLN A 243 18.49 -47.49 -9.99
N VAL A 244 18.54 -48.72 -9.47
CA VAL A 244 19.73 -49.57 -9.55
C VAL A 244 19.51 -50.65 -10.61
N THR A 245 20.46 -50.82 -11.52
CA THR A 245 20.45 -51.91 -12.49
C THR A 245 21.61 -52.86 -12.27
N PHE A 246 21.37 -54.16 -12.46
CA PHE A 246 22.38 -55.21 -12.49
C PHE A 246 22.43 -55.78 -13.90
N LYS A 247 23.59 -55.68 -14.57
CA LYS A 247 23.77 -56.10 -15.98
C LYS A 247 22.69 -55.54 -16.93
N GLY A 248 22.26 -54.29 -16.70
CA GLY A 248 21.25 -53.61 -17.51
C GLY A 248 19.78 -53.94 -17.19
N GLN A 249 19.51 -54.80 -16.21
CA GLN A 249 18.15 -55.08 -15.71
C GLN A 249 17.92 -54.41 -14.35
N LEU A 250 16.74 -53.83 -14.12
CA LEU A 250 16.41 -53.16 -12.85
C LEU A 250 16.42 -54.16 -11.68
N VAL A 251 17.14 -53.84 -10.60
CA VAL A 251 17.31 -54.72 -9.43
C VAL A 251 15.95 -55.04 -8.79
N SER A 252 15.07 -54.04 -8.64
CA SER A 252 13.70 -54.21 -8.14
C SER A 252 12.82 -55.16 -8.97
N SER A 253 13.19 -55.45 -10.22
CA SER A 253 12.47 -56.35 -11.14
C SER A 253 13.05 -57.77 -11.22
N LEU A 254 14.15 -58.06 -10.53
CA LEU A 254 14.80 -59.36 -10.60
C LEU A 254 13.92 -60.45 -9.92
N PRO A 255 13.76 -61.63 -10.55
CA PRO A 255 12.97 -62.73 -10.02
C PRO A 255 13.77 -63.52 -8.96
N LEU A 256 14.17 -62.84 -7.89
CA LEU A 256 14.95 -63.41 -6.79
C LEU A 256 14.05 -64.23 -5.85
N THR A 257 14.53 -65.40 -5.42
CA THR A 257 13.81 -66.30 -4.51
C THR A 257 14.31 -66.26 -3.07
N ASN A 258 15.56 -65.86 -2.84
CA ASN A 258 16.20 -65.71 -1.52
C ASN A 258 17.27 -64.61 -1.57
N GLU A 259 17.75 -64.19 -0.40
CA GLU A 259 18.73 -63.10 -0.28
C GLU A 259 20.15 -63.46 -0.76
N ASP A 260 20.54 -64.73 -0.82
CA ASP A 260 21.85 -65.16 -1.34
C ASP A 260 22.01 -64.86 -2.85
N GLU A 261 20.90 -64.72 -3.58
CA GLU A 261 20.88 -64.36 -5.01
C GLU A 261 21.08 -62.85 -5.27
N LEU A 262 21.24 -62.04 -4.21
CA LEU A 262 21.36 -60.59 -4.35
C LEU A 262 22.64 -60.18 -5.11
N PRO A 263 22.53 -59.31 -6.13
CA PRO A 263 23.66 -58.90 -6.97
C PRO A 263 24.65 -57.91 -6.30
N ILE A 264 24.77 -57.93 -4.98
CA ILE A 264 25.42 -56.88 -4.18
C ILE A 264 26.92 -57.17 -3.96
N GLY A 265 27.32 -58.44 -4.03
CA GLY A 265 28.74 -58.85 -3.90
C GLY A 265 29.63 -58.44 -5.08
N SER A 266 29.07 -57.90 -6.17
CA SER A 266 29.81 -57.45 -7.36
C SER A 266 29.43 -56.02 -7.73
N THR A 267 29.76 -55.06 -6.86
CA THR A 267 29.45 -53.62 -7.04
C THR A 267 29.88 -53.04 -8.39
N LYS A 268 30.87 -53.64 -9.08
CA LYS A 268 31.29 -53.28 -10.45
C LYS A 268 30.27 -53.58 -11.54
N LEU A 269 29.25 -54.39 -11.26
CA LEU A 269 28.19 -54.79 -12.20
C LEU A 269 26.85 -54.08 -11.90
N LEU A 270 26.84 -53.22 -10.88
CA LEU A 270 25.70 -52.40 -10.51
C LEU A 270 25.89 -50.99 -11.05
N ASP A 271 24.89 -50.49 -11.76
CA ASP A 271 24.83 -49.10 -12.21
C ASP A 271 23.69 -48.39 -11.49
N GLN A 272 24.01 -47.24 -10.89
CA GLN A 272 23.05 -46.36 -10.24
C GLN A 272 22.70 -45.22 -11.18
N THR A 273 21.40 -45.06 -11.47
CA THR A 273 20.87 -43.95 -12.28
C THR A 273 19.87 -43.14 -11.45
N TYR A 274 19.67 -41.89 -11.84
CA TYR A 274 18.75 -40.97 -11.18
C TYR A 274 17.56 -40.67 -12.10
N THR A 275 16.35 -40.74 -11.55
CA THR A 275 15.10 -40.42 -12.23
C THR A 275 14.40 -39.26 -11.52
N PRO A 276 13.52 -38.51 -12.20
CA PRO A 276 12.81 -37.39 -11.59
C PRO A 276 12.07 -37.80 -10.31
N PHE A 277 12.01 -36.89 -9.33
CA PHE A 277 11.23 -37.08 -8.12
C PHE A 277 9.73 -37.03 -8.44
N CYS A 278 9.12 -38.18 -8.73
CA CYS A 278 7.70 -38.30 -9.08
C CYS A 278 7.14 -39.67 -8.66
N PHE A 279 6.08 -39.70 -7.85
CA PHE A 279 5.49 -40.93 -7.34
C PHE A 279 4.01 -41.08 -7.73
N ASP A 280 3.56 -42.32 -7.89
CA ASP A 280 2.16 -42.60 -8.19
C ASP A 280 1.22 -42.18 -7.05
N THR A 281 0.13 -41.51 -7.42
CA THR A 281 -0.93 -41.16 -6.47
C THR A 281 -1.58 -42.41 -5.90
N LEU A 282 -1.64 -42.51 -4.58
CA LEU A 282 -2.36 -43.58 -3.90
C LEU A 282 -3.84 -43.21 -3.84
N ALA A 283 -4.71 -44.06 -4.38
CA ALA A 283 -6.16 -43.80 -4.42
C ALA A 283 -6.76 -43.48 -3.04
N TYR A 284 -6.24 -44.10 -1.98
CA TYR A 284 -6.67 -43.85 -0.59
C TYR A 284 -6.01 -42.63 0.06
N MET A 285 -5.04 -41.97 -0.58
CA MET A 285 -4.43 -40.72 -0.10
C MET A 285 -4.88 -39.49 -0.90
N ARG A 286 -5.60 -39.68 -2.02
CA ARG A 286 -6.00 -38.59 -2.92
C ARG A 286 -6.83 -37.52 -2.19
N GLU A 287 -6.44 -36.26 -2.34
CA GLU A 287 -7.14 -35.12 -1.75
C GLU A 287 -7.34 -33.99 -2.78
N ASP A 288 -8.46 -33.29 -2.69
CA ASP A 288 -8.79 -32.16 -3.59
C ASP A 288 -8.62 -30.82 -2.87
N LEU A 289 -7.45 -30.21 -3.06
CA LEU A 289 -7.10 -28.91 -2.46
C LEU A 289 -7.93 -27.74 -2.98
N SER A 290 -8.74 -27.91 -4.04
CA SER A 290 -9.62 -26.85 -4.55
C SER A 290 -10.81 -26.59 -3.61
N ARG A 291 -11.19 -27.57 -2.78
CA ARG A 291 -12.30 -27.48 -1.82
C ARG A 291 -11.94 -26.78 -0.52
N LEU A 292 -10.63 -26.64 -0.25
CA LEU A 292 -10.09 -26.08 0.97
C LEU A 292 -10.64 -24.67 1.31
N PRO A 293 -10.75 -23.72 0.36
CA PRO A 293 -11.35 -22.40 0.61
C PRO A 293 -12.83 -22.46 1.01
N LEU A 294 -13.61 -23.37 0.41
CA LEU A 294 -15.02 -23.55 0.74
C LEU A 294 -15.17 -24.13 2.14
N HIS A 295 -14.42 -25.20 2.44
CA HIS A 295 -14.41 -25.81 3.77
C HIS A 295 -13.97 -24.83 4.85
N PHE A 296 -12.93 -24.04 4.58
CA PHE A 296 -12.48 -22.97 5.48
C PHE A 296 -13.56 -21.92 5.72
N LYS A 297 -14.34 -21.53 4.71
CA LYS A 297 -15.43 -20.56 4.89
C LYS A 297 -16.62 -21.13 5.67
N SER A 298 -16.98 -22.41 5.46
CA SER A 298 -18.20 -23.00 6.01
C SER A 298 -18.03 -23.68 7.38
N ASN A 299 -16.82 -24.07 7.78
CA ASN A 299 -16.58 -24.85 9.00
C ASN A 299 -15.76 -24.08 10.04
N VAL A 300 -16.40 -23.67 11.14
CA VAL A 300 -15.77 -22.91 12.23
C VAL A 300 -14.74 -23.76 13.00
N ALA A 301 -15.02 -25.04 13.25
CA ALA A 301 -14.08 -25.92 13.95
C ALA A 301 -12.79 -26.11 13.14
N PHE A 302 -12.93 -26.26 11.82
CA PHE A 302 -11.79 -26.31 10.92
C PHE A 302 -11.00 -24.99 10.90
N GLN A 303 -11.68 -23.82 10.99
CA GLN A 303 -10.98 -22.55 11.16
C GLN A 303 -10.16 -22.54 12.45
N GLU A 304 -10.73 -22.93 13.60
CA GLU A 304 -9.99 -22.99 14.86
C GLU A 304 -8.73 -23.84 14.76
N THR A 305 -8.84 -25.04 14.15
CA THR A 305 -7.68 -25.92 13.90
C THR A 305 -6.64 -25.22 13.03
N VAL A 306 -7.03 -24.57 11.93
CA VAL A 306 -6.09 -23.84 11.05
C VAL A 306 -5.37 -22.72 11.81
N TYR A 307 -6.09 -21.93 12.62
CA TYR A 307 -5.48 -20.85 13.40
C TYR A 307 -4.50 -21.41 14.44
N ALA A 308 -4.86 -22.47 15.18
CA ALA A 308 -3.98 -23.12 16.15
C ALA A 308 -2.71 -23.68 15.49
N VAL A 309 -2.87 -24.36 14.34
CA VAL A 309 -1.75 -24.89 13.56
C VAL A 309 -0.77 -23.80 13.14
N LEU A 310 -1.27 -22.68 12.60
CA LEU A 310 -0.41 -21.57 12.18
C LEU A 310 0.24 -20.88 13.38
N ASP A 311 -0.47 -20.82 14.51
CA ASP A 311 0.03 -20.24 15.77
C ASP A 311 1.25 -21.00 16.33
N ASP A 312 1.21 -22.34 16.24
CA ASP A 312 2.33 -23.24 16.59
C ASP A 312 3.45 -23.24 15.54
N LEU A 313 3.09 -23.05 14.26
CA LEU A 313 4.04 -23.00 13.15
C LEU A 313 4.89 -21.73 13.17
N PHE A 314 4.35 -20.61 13.62
CA PHE A 314 4.99 -19.29 13.56
C PHE A 314 6.07 -19.12 14.65
N THR A 315 7.14 -19.88 14.48
CA THR A 315 8.38 -19.85 15.25
C THR A 315 9.58 -19.83 14.29
N PRO A 316 10.74 -19.26 14.67
CA PRO A 316 11.91 -19.23 13.79
C PRO A 316 12.33 -20.61 13.24
N ALA A 317 12.09 -21.68 14.01
CA ALA A 317 12.45 -23.04 13.62
C ALA A 317 11.53 -23.66 12.55
N ASN A 318 10.27 -23.22 12.44
CA ASN A 318 9.25 -23.89 11.62
C ASN A 318 8.61 -22.98 10.56
N VAL A 319 8.74 -21.64 10.68
CA VAL A 319 8.04 -20.67 9.80
C VAL A 319 8.38 -20.84 8.31
N LEU A 320 9.59 -21.35 7.99
CA LEU A 320 9.99 -21.65 6.62
C LEU A 320 9.10 -22.70 5.94
N ALA A 321 8.37 -23.53 6.71
CA ALA A 321 7.41 -24.48 6.16
C ALA A 321 6.36 -23.82 5.27
N LEU A 322 6.00 -22.56 5.52
CA LEU A 322 5.10 -21.80 4.64
C LEU A 322 5.61 -21.74 3.19
N THR A 323 6.93 -21.76 3.00
CA THR A 323 7.56 -21.51 1.70
C THR A 323 7.61 -22.72 0.78
N TYR A 324 7.59 -23.94 1.33
CA TYR A 324 7.67 -25.20 0.56
C TYR A 324 6.51 -26.15 0.81
N ASN A 325 5.64 -25.88 1.80
CA ASN A 325 4.41 -26.63 2.02
C ASN A 325 3.24 -25.87 1.37
N PRO A 326 2.74 -26.31 0.20
CA PRO A 326 1.71 -25.58 -0.54
C PRO A 326 0.38 -25.46 0.22
N ILE A 327 0.06 -26.44 1.09
CA ILE A 327 -1.17 -26.42 1.90
C ILE A 327 -1.09 -25.33 2.97
N LEU A 328 0.00 -25.28 3.74
CA LEU A 328 0.19 -24.27 4.78
C LEU A 328 0.22 -22.86 4.19
N GLY A 329 0.89 -22.70 3.04
CA GLY A 329 0.88 -21.45 2.28
C GLY A 329 -0.53 -21.02 1.84
N LYS A 330 -1.33 -21.95 1.28
CA LYS A 330 -2.71 -21.67 0.86
C LYS A 330 -3.61 -21.31 2.05
N LEU A 331 -3.46 -21.99 3.18
CA LEU A 331 -4.20 -21.69 4.41
C LEU A 331 -3.87 -20.32 4.97
N TRP A 332 -2.58 -19.95 4.99
CA TRP A 332 -2.16 -18.62 5.41
C TRP A 332 -2.82 -17.50 4.58
N ARG A 333 -2.89 -17.67 3.25
CA ARG A 333 -3.58 -16.71 2.36
C ARG A 333 -5.06 -16.60 2.69
N LEU A 334 -5.74 -17.72 2.97
CA LEU A 334 -7.16 -17.72 3.39
C LEU A 334 -7.37 -17.01 4.73
N VAL A 335 -6.46 -17.20 5.68
CA VAL A 335 -6.46 -16.53 6.99
C VAL A 335 -6.19 -15.03 6.83
N SER A 336 -5.21 -14.65 6.02
CA SER A 336 -4.85 -13.26 5.73
C SER A 336 -5.96 -12.47 5.05
N ALA A 337 -6.84 -13.12 4.30
CA ALA A 337 -8.01 -12.50 3.68
C ALA A 337 -9.10 -12.09 4.71
N ARG A 338 -9.07 -12.62 5.94
CA ARG A 338 -10.06 -12.36 7.00
C ARG A 338 -9.60 -11.27 7.98
N ARG A 339 -9.46 -10.05 7.47
CA ARG A 339 -9.00 -8.88 8.26
C ARG A 339 -9.78 -8.65 9.57
N LEU A 340 -11.07 -8.97 9.60
CA LEU A 340 -11.95 -8.77 10.76
C LEU A 340 -11.89 -9.90 11.80
N ASP A 341 -11.11 -10.96 11.55
CA ASP A 341 -10.97 -12.05 12.51
C ASP A 341 -9.93 -11.68 13.56
N PRO A 342 -10.29 -11.55 14.85
CA PRO A 342 -9.36 -11.07 15.89
C PRO A 342 -8.15 -11.99 16.08
N ARG A 343 -8.26 -13.27 15.71
CA ARG A 343 -7.15 -14.23 15.79
C ARG A 343 -6.02 -13.90 14.79
N LEU A 344 -6.32 -13.18 13.70
CA LEU A 344 -5.34 -12.80 12.68
C LEU A 344 -4.28 -11.83 13.22
N GLU A 345 -4.64 -10.93 14.14
CA GLU A 345 -3.70 -9.97 14.71
C GLU A 345 -2.55 -10.69 15.44
N SER A 346 -2.89 -11.68 16.28
CA SER A 346 -1.91 -12.53 16.98
C SER A 346 -0.93 -13.20 16.01
N LEU A 347 -1.47 -13.81 14.94
CA LEU A 347 -0.65 -14.47 13.92
C LEU A 347 0.25 -13.49 13.16
N ASN A 348 -0.27 -12.32 12.76
CA ASN A 348 0.52 -11.28 12.09
C ASN A 348 1.66 -10.79 12.98
N THR A 349 1.41 -10.59 14.28
CA THR A 349 2.44 -10.19 15.25
C THR A 349 3.50 -11.28 15.39
N LYS A 350 3.11 -12.56 15.51
CA LYS A 350 4.06 -13.69 15.56
C LYS A 350 4.90 -13.79 14.29
N LEU A 351 4.28 -13.74 13.11
CA LEU A 351 5.00 -13.77 11.84
C LEU A 351 5.99 -12.60 11.71
N SER A 352 5.54 -11.38 12.02
CA SER A 352 6.38 -10.17 11.98
C SER A 352 7.53 -10.23 12.99
N THR A 353 7.36 -10.93 14.11
CA THR A 353 8.42 -11.16 15.12
C THR A 353 9.38 -12.28 14.71
N CYS A 354 8.93 -13.23 13.89
CA CYS A 354 9.79 -14.30 13.38
C CYS A 354 10.79 -13.79 12.33
N VAL A 355 10.35 -12.92 11.40
CA VAL A 355 11.17 -12.47 10.27
C VAL A 355 12.53 -11.87 10.68
N PRO A 356 12.64 -11.00 11.71
CA PRO A 356 13.93 -10.47 12.15
C PRO A 356 14.85 -11.50 12.80
N ASN A 357 14.30 -12.60 13.31
CA ASN A 357 15.02 -13.64 14.05
C ASN A 357 15.52 -14.79 13.16
N LEU A 358 15.28 -14.73 11.84
CA LEU A 358 15.79 -15.69 10.86
C LEU A 358 17.20 -15.31 10.38
N ALA A 359 18.02 -16.32 10.06
CA ALA A 359 19.35 -16.11 9.48
C ALA A 359 19.26 -15.71 7.99
N GLY A 360 20.32 -15.11 7.45
CA GLY A 360 20.34 -14.43 6.13
C GLY A 360 19.52 -15.07 5.00
N ASP A 361 19.87 -16.29 4.59
CA ASP A 361 19.22 -16.97 3.45
C ASP A 361 17.76 -17.35 3.75
N GLU A 362 17.48 -17.79 4.99
CA GLU A 362 16.13 -18.14 5.45
C GLU A 362 15.21 -16.92 5.46
N LYS A 363 15.72 -15.78 5.91
CA LYS A 363 15.01 -14.51 5.89
C LYS A 363 14.68 -14.09 4.46
N ALA A 364 15.66 -14.16 3.55
CA ALA A 364 15.46 -13.82 2.15
C ALA A 364 14.42 -14.75 1.47
N GLN A 365 14.47 -16.05 1.76
CA GLN A 365 13.50 -17.03 1.26
C GLN A 365 12.08 -16.72 1.73
N LEU A 366 11.87 -16.46 3.03
CA LEU A 366 10.54 -16.15 3.55
C LEU A 366 10.02 -14.80 3.00
N GLN A 367 10.87 -13.78 2.89
CA GLN A 367 10.49 -12.49 2.32
C GLN A 367 10.07 -12.63 0.86
N LYS A 368 10.87 -13.34 0.04
CA LYS A 368 10.55 -13.65 -1.35
C LYS A 368 9.22 -14.39 -1.46
N TRP A 369 8.98 -15.39 -0.60
CA TRP A 369 7.72 -16.14 -0.61
C TRP A 369 6.51 -15.28 -0.18
N ILE A 370 6.68 -14.37 0.78
CA ILE A 370 5.63 -13.42 1.16
C ILE A 370 5.30 -12.52 -0.04
N GLU A 371 6.31 -12.04 -0.76
CA GLU A 371 6.13 -11.24 -1.98
C GLU A 371 5.41 -12.02 -3.09
N GLU A 372 5.86 -13.24 -3.38
CA GLU A 372 5.24 -14.17 -4.34
C GLU A 372 3.81 -14.56 -3.94
N SER A 373 3.50 -14.60 -2.64
CA SER A 373 2.16 -14.90 -2.15
C SER A 373 1.13 -13.81 -2.42
N TYR A 374 1.56 -12.62 -2.84
CA TYR A 374 0.69 -11.57 -3.35
C TYR A 374 0.54 -11.62 -4.88
N ASP A 375 1.22 -12.53 -5.57
CA ASP A 375 1.12 -12.71 -7.03
C ASP A 375 -0.09 -13.61 -7.37
N GLU A 376 -1.20 -12.97 -7.75
CA GLU A 376 -2.43 -13.65 -8.18
C GLU A 376 -2.48 -13.88 -9.71
N SER A 377 -1.33 -13.98 -10.39
CA SER A 377 -1.29 -14.11 -11.87
C SER A 377 -2.01 -15.35 -12.41
N GLU A 378 -1.96 -16.46 -11.68
CA GLU A 378 -2.71 -17.67 -12.05
C GLU A 378 -4.22 -17.43 -11.98
N PHE A 379 -4.70 -16.84 -10.88
CA PHE A 379 -6.10 -16.50 -10.70
C PHE A 379 -6.60 -15.51 -11.78
N ILE A 380 -5.78 -14.52 -12.13
CA ILE A 380 -6.08 -13.57 -13.21
C ILE A 380 -6.18 -14.30 -14.55
N ARG A 381 -5.21 -15.15 -14.89
CA ARG A 381 -5.22 -15.96 -16.12
C ARG A 381 -6.46 -16.83 -16.23
N GLU A 382 -6.78 -17.57 -15.18
CA GLU A 382 -7.96 -18.44 -15.16
C GLU A 382 -9.25 -17.61 -15.35
N THR A 383 -9.35 -16.45 -14.69
CA THR A 383 -10.49 -15.54 -14.85
C THR A 383 -10.60 -15.00 -16.28
N ILE A 384 -9.49 -14.60 -16.90
CA ILE A 384 -9.44 -14.12 -18.29
C ILE A 384 -9.80 -15.24 -19.29
N ALA A 385 -9.30 -16.45 -19.04
CA ALA A 385 -9.53 -17.62 -19.88
C ALA A 385 -10.98 -18.13 -19.79
N THR A 386 -11.63 -18.00 -18.64
CA THR A 386 -13.02 -18.43 -18.43
C THR A 386 -14.04 -17.37 -18.85
N THR A 387 -13.67 -16.09 -18.82
CA THR A 387 -14.55 -14.99 -19.25
C THR A 387 -14.51 -14.81 -20.77
N GLY A 388 -15.66 -14.77 -21.44
CA GLY A 388 -15.79 -14.13 -22.76
C GLY A 388 -15.11 -14.80 -23.97
N LYS A 389 -15.11 -16.14 -24.06
CA LYS A 389 -14.52 -16.89 -25.20
C LYS A 389 -15.13 -16.63 -26.59
N ASN A 390 -16.29 -15.96 -26.68
CA ASN A 390 -17.09 -15.88 -27.90
C ASN A 390 -17.05 -14.51 -28.61
N VAL A 391 -16.20 -13.57 -28.17
CA VAL A 391 -16.10 -12.23 -28.75
C VAL A 391 -14.81 -12.14 -29.58
N SER A 392 -14.93 -11.97 -30.89
CA SER A 392 -13.81 -11.73 -31.81
C SER A 392 -14.18 -10.61 -32.80
N PRO A 393 -13.39 -9.53 -32.92
CA PRO A 393 -12.17 -9.23 -32.16
C PRO A 393 -12.46 -8.96 -30.67
N ARG A 394 -11.54 -9.34 -29.78
CA ARG A 394 -11.68 -9.18 -28.32
C ARG A 394 -10.88 -7.94 -27.87
N PRO A 395 -11.52 -6.78 -27.67
CA PRO A 395 -10.81 -5.57 -27.30
C PRO A 395 -10.26 -5.66 -25.88
N CYS A 396 -9.00 -5.27 -25.71
CA CYS A 396 -8.25 -5.37 -24.46
C CYS A 396 -7.64 -4.02 -24.06
N LEU A 397 -7.54 -3.80 -22.76
CA LEU A 397 -6.75 -2.72 -22.17
C LEU A 397 -5.31 -3.20 -21.99
N VAL A 398 -4.37 -2.36 -22.40
CA VAL A 398 -2.94 -2.57 -22.17
C VAL A 398 -2.34 -1.29 -21.61
N LEU A 399 -1.27 -1.42 -20.83
CA LEU A 399 -0.44 -0.28 -20.46
C LEU A 399 0.58 -0.04 -21.57
N GLU A 400 0.70 1.20 -22.04
CA GLU A 400 1.66 1.54 -23.08
C GLU A 400 3.10 1.19 -22.65
N ALA A 401 3.85 0.50 -23.51
CA ALA A 401 5.22 0.12 -23.23
C ALA A 401 6.13 1.36 -23.08
N GLY A 402 6.98 1.37 -22.05
CA GLY A 402 7.77 2.56 -21.67
C GLY A 402 7.05 3.54 -20.74
N THR A 403 5.87 3.19 -20.23
CA THR A 403 5.26 3.96 -19.13
C THR A 403 6.17 3.91 -17.89
N PRO A 404 6.39 5.04 -17.18
CA PRO A 404 7.18 5.06 -15.95
C PRO A 404 6.67 4.08 -14.90
N ALA A 405 7.59 3.38 -14.24
CA ALA A 405 7.26 2.46 -13.16
C ALA A 405 6.85 3.21 -11.87
N ILE A 406 5.95 2.60 -11.10
CA ILE A 406 5.65 2.98 -9.70
C ILE A 406 6.14 1.86 -8.80
N ASP A 407 6.58 2.19 -7.59
CA ASP A 407 6.93 1.18 -6.59
C ASP A 407 5.70 0.34 -6.19
N ILE A 408 5.89 -0.95 -5.92
CA ILE A 408 4.79 -1.87 -5.60
C ILE A 408 4.15 -1.53 -4.25
N ASP A 409 4.92 -1.07 -3.27
CA ASP A 409 4.40 -0.68 -1.96
C ASP A 409 3.60 0.61 -2.05
N ASP A 410 4.02 1.54 -2.91
CA ASP A 410 3.24 2.73 -3.24
C ASP A 410 1.92 2.35 -3.92
N LEU A 411 1.94 1.43 -4.90
CA LEU A 411 0.71 0.95 -5.53
C LEU A 411 -0.22 0.25 -4.51
N ARG A 412 0.33 -0.58 -3.62
CA ARG A 412 -0.43 -1.26 -2.55
C ARG A 412 -0.98 -0.27 -1.52
N SER A 413 -0.27 0.83 -1.25
CA SER A 413 -0.69 1.89 -0.32
C SER A 413 -2.03 2.52 -0.75
N LEU A 414 -2.31 2.55 -2.06
CA LEU A 414 -3.55 3.11 -2.62
C LEU A 414 -4.80 2.50 -1.98
N ALA A 415 -4.83 1.19 -1.76
CA ALA A 415 -5.97 0.48 -1.18
C ALA A 415 -6.00 0.49 0.36
N ARG A 416 -4.91 0.95 0.99
CA ARG A 416 -4.76 1.17 2.43
C ARG A 416 -4.87 2.68 2.64
N ALA A 417 -3.79 3.34 3.06
CA ALA A 417 -3.70 4.80 3.11
C ALA A 417 -2.69 5.26 2.04
N PRO A 418 -3.12 5.99 0.99
CA PRO A 418 -2.22 6.43 -0.07
C PRO A 418 -1.08 7.29 0.49
N ASN A 419 0.17 6.93 0.21
CA ASN A 419 1.30 7.78 0.54
C ASN A 419 1.23 9.11 -0.26
N PRO A 420 1.85 10.20 0.23
CA PRO A 420 1.93 11.44 -0.53
C PRO A 420 2.48 11.22 -1.94
N GLY A 421 1.77 11.69 -2.97
CA GLY A 421 2.18 11.57 -4.37
C GLY A 421 1.72 10.28 -5.08
N VAL A 422 1.26 9.25 -4.37
CA VAL A 422 0.81 7.98 -4.97
C VAL A 422 -0.40 8.19 -5.88
N ILE A 423 -1.37 9.01 -5.47
CA ILE A 423 -2.54 9.33 -6.29
C ILE A 423 -2.11 9.92 -7.64
N LYS A 424 -1.13 10.83 -7.64
CA LYS A 424 -0.56 11.42 -8.88
C LYS A 424 0.11 10.34 -9.74
N ALA A 425 0.92 9.46 -9.14
CA ALA A 425 1.61 8.40 -9.87
C ALA A 425 0.63 7.42 -10.52
N VAL A 426 -0.36 6.95 -9.75
CA VAL A 426 -1.42 6.06 -10.25
C VAL A 426 -2.26 6.74 -11.33
N GLN A 427 -2.65 8.00 -11.12
CA GLN A 427 -3.36 8.77 -12.15
C GLN A 427 -2.54 8.86 -13.43
N THR A 428 -1.24 9.13 -13.33
CA THR A 428 -0.34 9.20 -14.50
C THR A 428 -0.35 7.86 -15.24
N ILE A 429 -0.18 6.73 -14.53
CA ILE A 429 -0.25 5.39 -15.12
C ILE A 429 -1.59 5.14 -15.82
N LEU A 430 -2.72 5.48 -15.18
CA LEU A 430 -4.04 5.34 -15.80
C LEU A 430 -4.12 6.12 -17.12
N THR A 431 -3.53 7.31 -17.18
CA THR A 431 -3.44 8.10 -18.42
C THR A 431 -2.51 7.50 -19.48
N HIS A 432 -1.84 6.37 -19.25
CA HIS A 432 -1.13 5.60 -20.28
C HIS A 432 -1.88 4.35 -20.78
N LEU A 433 -3.09 4.09 -20.26
CA LEU A 433 -3.90 2.95 -20.73
C LEU A 433 -4.35 3.14 -22.18
N GLN A 434 -4.14 2.11 -22.99
CA GLN A 434 -4.52 2.03 -24.39
C GLN A 434 -5.55 0.92 -24.62
N LEU A 435 -6.39 1.10 -25.63
CA LEU A 435 -7.33 0.10 -26.10
C LEU A 435 -6.78 -0.53 -27.38
N VAL A 436 -6.50 -1.83 -27.33
CA VAL A 436 -6.12 -2.62 -28.51
C VAL A 436 -7.32 -3.44 -28.99
N PRO A 437 -7.52 -3.57 -30.31
CA PRO A 437 -8.70 -4.24 -30.86
C PRO A 437 -8.68 -5.76 -30.62
N GLU A 438 -7.49 -6.36 -30.57
CA GLU A 438 -7.27 -7.79 -30.36
C GLU A 438 -6.24 -8.04 -29.26
N VAL A 439 -6.17 -9.28 -28.79
CA VAL A 439 -5.18 -9.73 -27.82
C VAL A 439 -3.77 -9.54 -28.42
N PRO A 440 -2.85 -8.87 -27.71
CA PRO A 440 -1.48 -8.67 -28.21
C PRO A 440 -0.79 -10.00 -28.54
N SER A 441 -0.23 -10.09 -29.74
CA SER A 441 0.57 -11.24 -30.18
C SER A 441 1.99 -11.15 -29.61
N GLY A 442 2.41 -12.13 -28.80
CA GLY A 442 3.77 -12.22 -28.24
C GLY A 442 3.88 -12.16 -26.72
N ASP A 443 2.76 -11.97 -25.99
CA ASP A 443 2.76 -12.25 -24.54
C ASP A 443 2.80 -13.78 -24.36
N ASP A 444 3.83 -14.29 -23.65
CA ASP A 444 3.85 -15.68 -23.17
C ASP A 444 2.54 -15.99 -22.44
N GLU A 445 2.00 -17.22 -22.59
CA GLU A 445 0.81 -17.64 -21.83
C GLU A 445 0.99 -17.45 -20.32
N ASP A 446 2.25 -17.42 -19.85
CA ASP A 446 2.62 -17.19 -18.47
C ASP A 446 2.70 -15.70 -18.07
N ASN A 447 2.80 -14.75 -19.00
CA ASN A 447 3.02 -13.33 -18.72
C ASN A 447 2.01 -12.40 -19.42
N ILE A 448 0.72 -12.66 -19.20
CA ILE A 448 -0.37 -11.79 -19.66
C ILE A 448 -0.20 -10.36 -19.13
N ARG A 449 -0.14 -9.36 -20.00
CA ARG A 449 -0.14 -7.93 -19.62
C ARG A 449 -1.26 -7.14 -20.33
N TYR A 450 -2.42 -7.78 -20.45
CA TYR A 450 -3.63 -7.19 -20.98
C TYR A 450 -4.86 -7.55 -20.14
N LEU A 451 -5.90 -6.71 -20.20
CA LEU A 451 -7.20 -6.97 -19.55
C LEU A 451 -8.34 -6.84 -20.57
N PRO A 452 -9.08 -7.91 -20.85
CA PRO A 452 -10.24 -7.86 -21.73
C PRO A 452 -11.34 -6.92 -21.22
N LEU A 453 -11.97 -6.17 -22.13
CA LEU A 453 -13.08 -5.27 -21.75
C LEU A 453 -14.36 -6.00 -21.35
N ASP A 454 -14.51 -7.28 -21.68
CA ASP A 454 -15.68 -8.09 -21.28
C ASP A 454 -15.61 -8.58 -19.82
N LEU A 455 -14.50 -8.37 -19.11
CA LEU A 455 -14.40 -8.63 -17.68
C LEU A 455 -15.50 -7.88 -16.91
N PRO A 456 -16.16 -8.48 -15.90
CA PRO A 456 -17.08 -7.75 -15.02
C PRO A 456 -16.40 -6.55 -14.35
N ASN A 457 -17.13 -5.46 -14.12
CA ASN A 457 -16.58 -4.22 -13.56
C ASN A 457 -15.74 -4.46 -12.29
N ALA A 458 -16.23 -5.26 -11.35
CA ALA A 458 -15.51 -5.58 -10.12
C ALA A 458 -14.14 -6.24 -10.38
N ARG A 459 -14.05 -7.14 -11.37
CA ARG A 459 -12.79 -7.80 -11.75
C ARG A 459 -11.89 -6.87 -12.53
N LEU A 460 -12.45 -6.09 -13.46
CA LEU A 460 -11.67 -5.12 -14.24
C LEU A 460 -10.91 -4.15 -13.32
N PHE A 461 -11.61 -3.46 -12.42
CA PHE A 461 -10.99 -2.47 -11.52
C PHE A 461 -10.08 -3.11 -10.46
N SER A 462 -10.37 -4.35 -10.06
CA SER A 462 -9.48 -5.13 -9.18
C SER A 462 -8.17 -5.49 -9.88
N PHE A 463 -8.22 -5.80 -11.18
CA PHE A 463 -7.07 -6.26 -11.95
C PHE A 463 -6.26 -5.13 -12.60
N LEU A 464 -6.70 -3.86 -12.59
CA LEU A 464 -5.93 -2.76 -13.22
C LEU A 464 -4.48 -2.67 -12.73
N ALA A 465 -4.21 -2.99 -11.46
CA ALA A 465 -2.86 -3.03 -10.89
C ALA A 465 -1.95 -4.08 -11.55
N HIS A 466 -2.53 -5.16 -12.08
CA HIS A 466 -1.83 -6.24 -12.80
C HIS A 466 -1.07 -5.74 -14.03
N LEU A 467 -1.63 -4.72 -14.71
CA LEU A 467 -1.01 -4.10 -15.87
C LEU A 467 0.29 -3.37 -15.51
N VAL A 468 0.44 -2.97 -14.25
CA VAL A 468 1.64 -2.31 -13.70
C VAL A 468 2.58 -3.37 -13.12
N HIS A 469 2.13 -4.05 -12.08
CA HIS A 469 2.86 -5.11 -11.38
C HIS A 469 2.16 -6.43 -11.55
N ARG A 470 2.88 -7.44 -12.04
CA ARG A 470 2.34 -8.78 -12.29
C ARG A 470 1.69 -9.33 -11.02
N GLY A 471 0.58 -10.05 -11.20
CA GLY A 471 -0.19 -10.64 -10.10
C GLY A 471 -0.91 -9.70 -9.14
N THR A 472 -0.70 -8.38 -9.23
CA THR A 472 -1.24 -7.48 -8.21
C THR A 472 -2.75 -7.28 -8.42
N THR A 473 -3.54 -7.60 -7.41
CA THR A 473 -4.99 -7.37 -7.40
C THR A 473 -5.40 -6.49 -6.22
N PHE A 474 -6.50 -5.76 -6.40
CA PHE A 474 -7.10 -4.97 -5.33
C PHE A 474 -8.37 -5.62 -4.77
N SER A 475 -8.58 -5.44 -3.47
CA SER A 475 -9.87 -5.68 -2.83
C SER A 475 -10.94 -4.72 -3.38
N THR A 476 -12.21 -4.94 -3.04
CA THR A 476 -13.33 -4.08 -3.46
C THR A 476 -13.07 -2.59 -3.20
N ARG A 477 -12.45 -2.24 -2.08
CA ARG A 477 -12.11 -0.84 -1.77
C ARG A 477 -10.99 -0.30 -2.65
N GLY A 478 -9.91 -1.06 -2.88
CA GLY A 478 -8.86 -0.62 -3.80
C GLY A 478 -9.38 -0.47 -5.23
N ALA A 479 -10.24 -1.40 -5.67
CA ALA A 479 -10.95 -1.30 -6.94
C ALA A 479 -11.86 -0.06 -6.99
N ALA A 480 -12.55 0.28 -5.89
CA ALA A 480 -13.38 1.47 -5.78
C ALA A 480 -12.54 2.75 -5.90
N ILE A 481 -11.35 2.81 -5.28
CA ILE A 481 -10.43 3.94 -5.40
C ILE A 481 -9.96 4.09 -6.86
N MET A 482 -9.56 3.00 -7.52
CA MET A 482 -9.18 3.01 -8.93
C MET A 482 -10.32 3.52 -9.83
N ALA A 483 -11.53 3.00 -9.62
CA ALA A 483 -12.71 3.47 -10.33
C ALA A 483 -13.00 4.95 -10.05
N MET A 484 -12.88 5.39 -8.80
CA MET A 484 -13.10 6.79 -8.42
C MET A 484 -12.11 7.72 -9.12
N LEU A 485 -10.83 7.35 -9.24
CA LEU A 485 -9.85 8.10 -10.02
C LEU A 485 -10.25 8.18 -11.51
N CYS A 486 -10.67 7.07 -12.12
CA CYS A 486 -11.16 7.06 -13.51
C CYS A 486 -12.40 7.94 -13.70
N ALA A 487 -13.36 7.90 -12.77
CA ALA A 487 -14.61 8.65 -12.85
C ALA A 487 -14.40 10.16 -12.60
N LEU A 488 -13.51 10.53 -11.68
CA LEU A 488 -13.21 11.95 -11.37
C LEU A 488 -12.37 12.61 -12.47
N SER A 489 -11.49 11.85 -13.13
CA SER A 489 -10.61 12.36 -14.19
C SER A 489 -11.23 12.38 -15.58
N ASP A 490 -12.52 12.01 -15.74
CA ASP A 490 -13.16 11.82 -17.05
C ASP A 490 -12.36 10.88 -17.97
N HIS A 491 -11.88 9.76 -17.45
CA HIS A 491 -11.01 8.84 -18.19
C HIS A 491 -11.71 8.29 -19.45
N ALA A 492 -11.14 8.54 -20.64
CA ALA A 492 -11.79 8.25 -21.93
C ALA A 492 -12.27 6.81 -22.10
N LEU A 493 -11.56 5.83 -21.55
CA LEU A 493 -11.88 4.40 -21.74
C LEU A 493 -12.73 3.81 -20.61
N LEU A 494 -12.71 4.40 -19.42
CA LEU A 494 -13.14 3.71 -18.19
C LEU A 494 -14.18 4.48 -17.38
N LYS A 495 -14.46 5.75 -17.71
CA LYS A 495 -15.38 6.60 -16.96
C LYS A 495 -16.74 5.93 -16.73
N ASP A 496 -17.46 5.58 -17.79
CA ASP A 496 -18.84 5.09 -17.67
C ASP A 496 -18.92 3.78 -16.86
N ARG A 497 -17.91 2.91 -17.05
CA ARG A 497 -17.77 1.66 -16.30
C ARG A 497 -17.47 1.90 -14.83
N ALA A 498 -16.61 2.89 -14.54
CA ALA A 498 -16.26 3.28 -13.19
C ALA A 498 -17.46 3.86 -12.44
N GLU A 499 -18.21 4.76 -13.07
CA GLU A 499 -19.43 5.33 -12.50
C GLU A 499 -20.47 4.23 -12.21
N THR A 500 -20.65 3.28 -13.14
CA THR A 500 -21.54 2.13 -12.96
C THR A 500 -21.09 1.26 -11.79
N PHE A 501 -19.80 0.93 -11.71
CA PHE A 501 -19.26 0.12 -10.62
C PHE A 501 -19.43 0.79 -9.25
N LEU A 502 -19.08 2.07 -9.14
CA LEU A 502 -19.19 2.84 -7.91
C LEU A 502 -20.63 2.92 -7.42
N ALA A 503 -21.59 3.09 -8.34
CA ALA A 503 -23.02 3.05 -8.00
C ALA A 503 -23.45 1.68 -7.45
N THR A 504 -22.91 0.57 -7.95
CA THR A 504 -23.27 -0.79 -7.47
C THR A 504 -22.76 -1.12 -6.07
N ILE A 505 -21.68 -0.48 -5.62
CA ILE A 505 -21.05 -0.77 -4.32
C ILE A 505 -21.33 0.32 -3.26
N GLN A 506 -22.05 1.38 -3.61
CA GLN A 506 -22.41 2.48 -2.72
C GLN A 506 -22.93 1.97 -1.36
N GLY A 507 -22.41 2.50 -0.25
CA GLY A 507 -22.78 2.10 1.11
C GLY A 507 -22.15 0.79 1.61
N THR A 508 -21.41 0.05 0.77
CA THR A 508 -20.83 -1.26 1.16
C THR A 508 -19.30 -1.24 1.26
N TRP A 509 -18.64 -0.28 0.62
CA TRP A 509 -17.18 -0.27 0.47
C TRP A 509 -16.45 0.64 1.47
N ILE A 510 -17.19 1.46 2.23
CA ILE A 510 -16.67 2.34 3.30
C ILE A 510 -17.22 1.88 4.67
N PRO A 511 -16.46 1.08 5.43
CA PRO A 511 -16.88 0.58 6.73
C PRO A 511 -16.69 1.63 7.85
N LEU A 512 -17.55 2.67 7.88
CA LEU A 512 -17.52 3.72 8.92
C LEU A 512 -17.88 3.21 10.32
N ASP A 513 -18.54 2.06 10.42
CA ASP A 513 -18.86 1.34 11.65
C ASP A 513 -17.66 0.62 12.27
N LYS A 514 -16.58 0.39 11.48
CA LYS A 514 -15.37 -0.33 11.89
C LYS A 514 -14.10 0.51 11.67
N PRO A 515 -14.01 1.72 12.25
CA PRO A 515 -12.90 2.62 11.98
C PRO A 515 -11.56 2.08 12.50
N VAL A 516 -11.56 1.27 13.57
CA VAL A 516 -10.35 0.63 14.14
C VAL A 516 -9.79 -0.44 13.20
N ASP A 517 -10.66 -1.23 12.59
CA ASP A 517 -10.24 -2.26 11.64
C ASP A 517 -9.79 -1.65 10.32
N PHE A 518 -10.33 -0.49 9.94
CA PHE A 518 -10.05 0.19 8.67
C PHE A 518 -9.67 1.67 8.87
N PRO A 519 -8.58 1.99 9.60
CA PRO A 519 -8.21 3.37 9.94
C PRO A 519 -7.94 4.23 8.70
N GLU A 520 -7.57 3.61 7.59
CA GLU A 520 -7.28 4.28 6.33
C GLU A 520 -8.47 5.04 5.72
N VAL A 521 -9.71 4.67 6.03
CA VAL A 521 -10.90 5.41 5.54
C VAL A 521 -11.03 6.80 6.17
N LEU A 522 -10.22 7.06 7.21
CA LEU A 522 -10.09 8.34 7.91
C LEU A 522 -8.75 9.02 7.60
N SER A 523 -7.95 8.50 6.68
CA SER A 523 -6.73 9.18 6.23
C SER A 523 -7.07 10.45 5.45
N LEU A 524 -6.20 11.46 5.52
CA LEU A 524 -6.45 12.74 4.88
C LEU A 524 -6.63 12.61 3.36
N GLU A 525 -5.75 11.84 2.70
CA GLU A 525 -5.82 11.63 1.25
C GLU A 525 -7.12 10.92 0.83
N PHE A 526 -7.60 9.96 1.64
CA PHE A 526 -8.89 9.32 1.42
C PHE A 526 -10.06 10.31 1.60
N ILE A 527 -10.04 11.14 2.64
CA ILE A 527 -11.04 12.19 2.88
C ILE A 527 -11.11 13.16 1.68
N LYS A 528 -9.96 13.62 1.18
CA LYS A 528 -9.87 14.50 -0.01
C LYS A 528 -10.51 13.85 -1.22
N LEU A 529 -10.14 12.60 -1.53
CA LEU A 529 -10.62 11.87 -2.69
C LEU A 529 -12.13 11.62 -2.62
N VAL A 530 -12.61 11.12 -1.47
CA VAL A 530 -14.01 10.73 -1.28
C VAL A 530 -14.93 11.95 -1.24
N LYS A 531 -14.50 13.07 -0.65
CA LYS A 531 -15.27 14.33 -0.69
C LYS A 531 -15.57 14.79 -2.12
N ARG A 532 -14.63 14.57 -3.05
CA ARG A 532 -14.81 14.86 -4.49
C ARG A 532 -15.76 13.85 -5.15
N GLY A 533 -15.63 12.58 -4.77
CA GLY A 533 -16.50 11.48 -5.18
C GLY A 533 -17.90 11.46 -4.53
N ARG A 534 -18.37 12.56 -3.92
CA ARG A 534 -19.61 12.60 -3.11
C ARG A 534 -20.86 12.03 -3.78
N ARG A 535 -20.93 12.07 -5.12
CA ARG A 535 -22.05 11.49 -5.90
C ARG A 535 -22.14 9.97 -5.82
N PHE A 536 -21.08 9.30 -5.38
CA PHE A 536 -20.99 7.85 -5.21
C PHE A 536 -21.09 7.42 -3.74
N LEU A 537 -21.53 8.33 -2.87
CA LEU A 537 -21.69 8.12 -1.43
C LEU A 537 -23.15 8.12 -1.05
N THR A 538 -23.50 7.36 -0.03
CA THR A 538 -24.77 7.50 0.69
C THR A 538 -24.84 8.88 1.38
N GLU A 539 -26.04 9.30 1.76
CA GLU A 539 -26.23 10.60 2.44
C GLU A 539 -25.45 10.67 3.76
N THR A 540 -25.39 9.56 4.51
CA THR A 540 -24.65 9.45 5.77
C THR A 540 -23.15 9.55 5.55
N GLU A 541 -22.58 8.78 4.62
CA GLU A 541 -21.16 8.86 4.24
C GLU A 541 -20.81 10.28 3.76
N HIS A 542 -21.67 10.89 2.92
CA HIS A 542 -21.46 12.24 2.42
C HIS A 542 -21.40 13.27 3.55
N SER A 543 -22.31 13.18 4.53
CA SER A 543 -22.31 14.07 5.70
C SER A 543 -21.00 13.95 6.49
N VAL A 544 -20.56 12.72 6.77
CA VAL A 544 -19.32 12.44 7.50
C VAL A 544 -18.10 13.04 6.80
N TYR A 545 -17.91 12.74 5.51
CA TYR A 545 -16.75 13.25 4.77
C TYR A 545 -16.82 14.76 4.50
N THR A 546 -18.01 15.35 4.45
CA THR A 546 -18.17 16.80 4.40
C THR A 546 -17.65 17.45 5.66
N GLN A 547 -18.05 16.94 6.82
CA GLN A 547 -17.62 17.49 8.11
C GLN A 547 -16.11 17.32 8.32
N LEU A 548 -15.54 16.15 8.00
CA LEU A 548 -14.09 15.92 8.08
C LEU A 548 -13.31 16.85 7.14
N TRP A 549 -13.81 17.08 5.93
CA TRP A 549 -13.23 18.03 4.98
C TRP A 549 -13.30 19.48 5.49
N THR A 550 -14.42 19.90 6.08
CA THR A 550 -14.55 21.23 6.69
C THR A 550 -13.52 21.43 7.79
N ILE A 551 -13.32 20.43 8.67
CA ILE A 551 -12.29 20.47 9.72
C ILE A 551 -10.89 20.61 9.12
N TYR A 552 -10.60 19.89 8.03
CA TYR A 552 -9.33 20.04 7.31
C TYR A 552 -9.12 21.50 6.83
N ARG A 553 -10.13 22.09 6.19
CA ARG A 553 -10.08 23.48 5.69
C ARG A 553 -9.89 24.50 6.82
N LEU A 554 -10.57 24.31 7.95
CA LEU A 554 -10.39 25.13 9.14
C LEU A 554 -8.96 25.01 9.67
N ARG A 555 -8.42 23.79 9.83
CA ARG A 555 -7.04 23.56 10.31
C ARG A 555 -5.97 24.18 9.42
N LEU A 556 -6.19 24.22 8.10
CA LEU A 556 -5.34 24.94 7.16
C LEU A 556 -5.44 26.46 7.35
N ALA A 557 -6.64 26.97 7.64
CA ALA A 557 -6.88 28.39 7.87
C ALA A 557 -6.42 28.88 9.26
N ALA A 558 -6.11 27.99 10.20
CA ALA A 558 -5.82 28.32 11.60
C ALA A 558 -4.90 29.53 11.80
N SER A 559 -3.75 29.55 11.10
CA SER A 559 -2.75 30.63 11.22
C SER A 559 -2.98 31.79 10.25
N LYS A 560 -4.05 31.79 9.45
CA LYS A 560 -4.34 32.90 8.53
C LYS A 560 -4.69 34.15 9.36
N PRO A 561 -4.11 35.32 9.03
CA PRO A 561 -4.48 36.56 9.68
C PRO A 561 -5.91 36.96 9.28
N VAL A 562 -6.73 37.24 10.28
CA VAL A 562 -8.04 37.86 10.15
C VAL A 562 -7.89 39.33 10.50
N GLU A 563 -7.97 40.19 9.48
CA GLU A 563 -7.93 41.64 9.66
C GLU A 563 -9.31 42.13 10.10
N VAL A 564 -9.39 42.65 11.31
CA VAL A 564 -10.61 43.24 11.88
C VAL A 564 -10.40 44.72 12.17
N THR A 565 -11.45 45.51 11.92
CA THR A 565 -11.43 46.94 12.27
C THR A 565 -12.02 47.13 13.67
N LEU A 566 -11.25 47.72 14.57
CA LEU A 566 -11.62 48.04 15.95
C LEU A 566 -11.62 49.55 16.18
N GLY A 567 -12.22 49.99 17.28
CA GLY A 567 -12.01 51.34 17.78
C GLY A 567 -10.56 51.57 18.21
N TYR A 568 -10.06 52.80 18.05
CA TYR A 568 -8.67 53.15 18.35
C TYR A 568 -8.24 52.72 19.76
N VAL A 569 -6.97 52.36 19.92
CA VAL A 569 -6.38 51.97 21.20
C VAL A 569 -5.46 53.10 21.66
N PRO A 570 -5.82 53.87 22.71
CA PRO A 570 -5.00 54.98 23.16
C PRO A 570 -3.75 54.51 23.91
N THR A 571 -2.65 55.24 23.76
CA THR A 571 -1.41 55.02 24.52
C THR A 571 -1.20 56.16 25.51
N LYS A 572 -0.67 55.84 26.71
CA LYS A 572 -0.49 56.84 27.79
C LYS A 572 0.45 57.99 27.41
N THR A 573 1.31 57.81 26.41
CA THR A 573 2.29 58.80 25.96
C THR A 573 1.72 59.78 24.94
N GLU A 574 0.63 59.39 24.25
CA GLU A 574 0.01 60.19 23.20
C GLU A 574 -1.10 61.08 23.77
N LEU A 575 -1.31 62.24 23.14
CA LEU A 575 -2.42 63.14 23.42
C LEU A 575 -3.51 62.90 22.37
N HIS A 576 -4.70 62.53 22.83
CA HIS A 576 -5.86 62.29 21.98
C HIS A 576 -6.90 63.40 22.15
N PRO A 577 -7.65 63.77 21.08
CA PRO A 577 -8.82 64.62 21.21
C PRO A 577 -9.77 64.15 22.30
N ASP A 578 -10.20 65.06 23.16
CA ASP A 578 -11.01 64.78 24.35
C ASP A 578 -12.08 65.87 24.56
N GLN A 579 -13.13 65.52 25.29
CA GLN A 579 -14.15 66.46 25.76
C GLN A 579 -13.84 66.79 27.22
N LYS A 580 -13.65 68.09 27.51
CA LYS A 580 -13.38 68.59 28.86
C LYS A 580 -14.43 69.59 29.32
N THR A 581 -14.66 69.64 30.62
CA THR A 581 -15.47 70.68 31.28
C THR A 581 -14.72 71.27 32.46
N LEU A 582 -15.14 72.45 32.91
CA LEU A 582 -14.55 73.13 34.06
C LEU A 582 -14.97 72.42 35.35
N CYS A 583 -14.01 72.04 36.20
CA CYS A 583 -14.31 71.65 37.57
C CYS A 583 -14.53 72.90 38.42
N GLU A 584 -15.71 73.04 39.02
CA GLU A 584 -16.06 74.22 39.84
C GLU A 584 -15.24 74.29 41.15
N SER A 585 -14.72 73.16 41.63
CA SER A 585 -13.93 73.11 42.87
C SER A 585 -12.48 73.56 42.67
N CYS A 586 -11.76 72.99 41.70
CA CYS A 586 -10.34 73.32 41.47
C CYS A 586 -10.11 74.38 40.39
N GLY A 587 -11.10 74.66 39.54
CA GLY A 587 -11.02 75.66 38.47
C GLY A 587 -10.30 75.19 37.19
N TYR A 588 -9.96 73.90 37.07
CA TYR A 588 -9.26 73.36 35.90
C TYR A 588 -10.19 72.60 34.95
N LEU A 589 -9.93 72.72 33.64
CA LEU A 589 -10.60 71.92 32.60
C LEU A 589 -10.19 70.44 32.75
N THR A 590 -11.18 69.59 33.02
CA THR A 590 -10.98 68.16 33.27
C THR A 590 -11.77 67.33 32.27
N SER A 591 -11.19 66.21 31.82
CA SER A 591 -11.88 65.23 30.96
C SER A 591 -13.21 64.81 31.56
N LEU A 592 -14.25 64.73 30.73
CA LEU A 592 -15.56 64.23 31.15
C LEU A 592 -15.46 62.80 31.72
N THR A 593 -14.52 61.98 31.24
CA THR A 593 -14.27 60.62 31.76
C THR A 593 -13.67 60.59 33.17
N LEU A 594 -13.20 61.74 33.68
CA LEU A 594 -12.64 61.93 35.01
C LEU A 594 -13.54 62.78 35.92
N MET A 595 -14.74 63.17 35.49
CA MET A 595 -15.69 63.91 36.32
C MET A 595 -16.43 62.95 37.26
N ALA A 596 -16.34 63.18 38.58
CA ALA A 596 -17.04 62.34 39.56
C ALA A 596 -18.52 62.74 39.70
N THR A 597 -18.81 64.03 39.54
CA THR A 597 -20.17 64.59 39.46
C THR A 597 -20.20 65.64 38.33
N PRO A 598 -21.38 66.18 37.94
CA PRO A 598 -21.46 67.20 36.90
C PRO A 598 -20.60 68.45 37.11
N THR A 599 -20.29 68.78 38.36
CA THR A 599 -19.56 70.02 38.73
C THR A 599 -18.18 69.76 39.35
N GLN A 600 -17.86 68.52 39.73
CA GLN A 600 -16.64 68.18 40.49
C GLN A 600 -15.85 67.02 39.88
N CYS A 601 -14.53 67.19 39.73
CA CYS A 601 -13.65 66.17 39.17
C CYS A 601 -13.20 65.13 40.20
N GLY A 602 -12.84 63.93 39.70
CA GLY A 602 -12.40 62.80 40.52
C GLY A 602 -11.10 63.04 41.29
N LEU A 603 -10.24 63.96 40.83
CA LEU A 603 -9.05 64.35 41.59
C LEU A 603 -9.42 65.14 42.86
N CYS A 604 -10.39 66.05 42.78
CA CYS A 604 -10.87 66.79 43.94
C CYS A 604 -11.52 65.85 44.98
N VAL A 605 -12.29 64.87 44.50
CA VAL A 605 -12.93 63.87 45.36
C VAL A 605 -11.89 62.94 46.01
N GLY A 606 -10.89 62.49 45.25
CA GLY A 606 -9.91 61.51 45.74
C GLY A 606 -8.74 62.06 46.54
N HIS A 607 -8.30 63.29 46.26
CA HIS A 607 -7.09 63.89 46.85
C HIS A 607 -7.35 65.20 47.62
N GLY A 608 -8.55 65.76 47.55
CA GLY A 608 -8.85 67.10 48.05
C GLY A 608 -8.55 68.21 47.05
N VAL A 609 -9.15 69.38 47.24
CA VAL A 609 -9.12 70.49 46.25
C VAL A 609 -7.72 71.06 46.04
N ASP A 610 -6.96 71.29 47.11
CA ASP A 610 -5.63 71.92 47.02
C ASP A 610 -4.62 71.02 46.33
N GLU A 611 -4.61 69.73 46.69
CA GLU A 611 -3.75 68.72 46.04
C GLU A 611 -4.16 68.50 44.57
N ALA A 612 -5.47 68.52 44.27
CA ALA A 612 -5.95 68.44 42.90
C ALA A 612 -5.50 69.64 42.04
N LYS A 613 -5.45 70.86 42.60
CA LYS A 613 -4.90 72.03 41.90
C LYS A 613 -3.41 71.87 41.62
N LEU A 614 -2.64 71.36 42.58
CA LEU A 614 -1.21 71.12 42.40
C LEU A 614 -0.96 70.10 41.29
N ILE A 615 -1.63 68.94 41.34
CA ILE A 615 -1.52 67.89 40.32
C ILE A 615 -1.89 68.40 38.93
N GLN A 616 -3.01 69.13 38.81
CA GLN A 616 -3.46 69.67 37.52
C GLN A 616 -2.49 70.72 36.97
N SER A 617 -1.96 71.61 37.81
CA SER A 617 -1.01 72.66 37.38
C SER A 617 0.31 72.10 36.84
N GLN A 618 0.76 70.95 37.36
CA GLN A 618 2.02 70.35 36.95
C GLN A 618 1.87 69.55 35.64
N HIS A 619 0.65 69.15 35.26
CA HIS A 619 0.37 68.25 34.14
C HIS A 619 -0.71 68.82 33.22
N GLU A 620 -0.74 70.15 33.11
CA GLU A 620 -1.66 70.83 32.23
C GLU A 620 -1.34 70.48 30.77
N VAL A 621 -2.38 70.08 30.06
CA VAL A 621 -2.33 69.76 28.63
C VAL A 621 -3.40 70.56 27.92
N ASP A 622 -3.28 70.67 26.60
CA ASP A 622 -4.20 71.39 25.72
C ASP A 622 -5.70 71.20 26.10
N PRO A 623 -6.52 72.28 26.05
CA PRO A 623 -7.94 72.22 26.42
C PRO A 623 -8.77 71.18 25.67
N THR A 624 -8.33 70.77 24.48
CA THR A 624 -9.04 69.85 23.59
C THR A 624 -8.46 68.43 23.58
N ARG A 625 -7.42 68.15 24.38
CA ARG A 625 -6.71 66.86 24.35
C ARG A 625 -6.38 66.33 25.74
N SER A 626 -6.33 65.02 25.87
CA SER A 626 -5.94 64.32 27.11
C SER A 626 -5.07 63.11 26.80
N HIS A 627 -4.23 62.71 27.76
CA HIS A 627 -3.66 61.37 27.76
C HIS A 627 -4.76 60.38 28.08
N MET A 628 -5.03 59.45 27.16
CA MET A 628 -6.11 58.48 27.29
C MET A 628 -5.51 57.09 27.46
N VAL A 629 -6.21 56.23 28.21
CA VAL A 629 -5.85 54.81 28.35
C VAL A 629 -7.10 53.95 28.38
N GLU A 630 -6.94 52.65 28.14
CA GLU A 630 -8.01 51.66 28.25
C GLU A 630 -7.83 50.80 29.50
N CYS A 631 -8.89 50.67 30.30
CA CYS A 631 -8.86 49.82 31.49
C CYS A 631 -8.81 48.34 31.12
N ARG A 632 -7.77 47.60 31.57
CA ARG A 632 -7.56 46.17 31.29
C ARG A 632 -8.72 45.25 31.76
N ALA A 633 -9.47 45.66 32.78
CA ALA A 633 -10.56 44.85 33.35
C ALA A 633 -11.93 45.09 32.68
N CYS A 634 -12.35 46.35 32.51
CA CYS A 634 -13.68 46.69 32.00
C CYS A 634 -13.71 47.25 30.58
N HIS A 635 -12.55 47.40 29.93
CA HIS A 635 -12.36 47.99 28.59
C HIS A 635 -12.89 49.42 28.43
N GLY A 636 -13.14 50.13 29.53
CA GLY A 636 -13.53 51.54 29.52
C GLY A 636 -12.32 52.45 29.26
N LEU A 637 -12.45 53.35 28.29
CA LEU A 637 -11.48 54.41 28.00
C LEU A 637 -11.68 55.58 28.97
N TYR A 638 -10.57 56.11 29.49
CA TYR A 638 -10.58 57.24 30.40
C TYR A 638 -9.27 58.03 30.33
N ALA A 639 -9.33 59.29 30.74
CA ALA A 639 -8.17 60.16 30.79
C ALA A 639 -7.28 59.87 32.01
N VAL A 640 -5.98 60.12 31.87
CA VAL A 640 -4.98 60.02 32.93
C VAL A 640 -4.23 61.33 33.00
N VAL A 641 -4.08 61.88 34.21
CA VAL A 641 -3.35 63.14 34.43
C VAL A 641 -1.88 62.86 34.75
N ARG A 642 -1.61 61.96 35.70
CA ARG A 642 -0.25 61.55 36.13
C ARG A 642 0.24 60.33 35.37
N THR A 643 0.70 60.52 34.14
CA THR A 643 1.11 59.41 33.26
C THR A 643 2.36 58.69 33.74
N GLU A 644 3.27 59.40 34.42
CA GLU A 644 4.51 58.91 35.01
C GLU A 644 4.27 57.93 36.17
N LEU A 645 3.15 58.06 36.87
CA LEU A 645 2.76 57.12 37.93
C LEU A 645 2.09 55.84 37.40
N LEU A 646 1.73 55.79 36.10
CA LEU A 646 1.11 54.64 35.49
C LEU A 646 2.16 53.68 34.92
N ASN A 647 2.80 52.91 35.80
CA ASN A 647 3.86 51.93 35.47
C ASN A 647 3.39 50.47 35.36
N ILE A 648 2.09 50.23 35.51
CA ILE A 648 1.42 48.93 35.35
C ILE A 648 0.25 49.06 34.37
N ASP A 649 -0.35 47.93 33.99
CA ASP A 649 -1.52 47.95 33.12
C ASP A 649 -2.65 48.83 33.69
N PRO A 650 -3.28 49.67 32.86
CA PRO A 650 -4.28 50.61 33.34
C PRO A 650 -5.49 49.90 33.95
N LYS A 651 -5.90 50.38 35.13
CA LYS A 651 -7.18 50.02 35.76
C LYS A 651 -7.89 51.30 36.17
N CYS A 652 -9.17 51.42 35.79
CA CYS A 652 -10.00 52.54 36.24
C CYS A 652 -10.22 52.49 37.76
N HIS A 653 -10.65 53.62 38.34
CA HIS A 653 -10.91 53.74 39.78
C HIS A 653 -11.83 52.63 40.30
N PHE A 654 -12.95 52.37 39.61
CA PHE A 654 -13.94 51.37 39.99
C PHE A 654 -13.37 49.95 40.02
N CYS A 655 -12.66 49.55 38.95
CA CYS A 655 -12.02 48.24 38.87
C CYS A 655 -10.86 48.08 39.86
N ARG A 656 -10.18 49.17 40.21
CA ARG A 656 -9.10 49.14 41.19
C ARG A 656 -9.61 48.94 42.62
N ASN A 657 -10.78 49.49 42.92
CA ASN A 657 -11.40 49.44 44.25
C ASN A 657 -12.41 48.29 44.43
N GLY A 658 -12.61 47.46 43.41
CA GLY A 658 -13.53 46.31 43.49
C GLY A 658 -14.99 46.70 43.71
N VAL A 659 -15.43 47.83 43.15
CA VAL A 659 -16.83 48.27 43.24
C VAL A 659 -17.73 47.22 42.59
N ALA A 660 -18.77 46.77 43.30
CA ALA A 660 -19.62 45.66 42.87
C ALA A 660 -20.45 45.97 41.61
N GLU A 661 -20.81 47.23 41.41
CA GLU A 661 -21.51 47.70 40.21
C GLU A 661 -20.53 48.00 39.07
N ALA A 662 -20.89 47.60 37.85
CA ALA A 662 -20.08 47.90 36.67
C ALA A 662 -19.98 49.43 36.47
N PRO A 663 -18.79 49.96 36.13
CA PRO A 663 -18.63 51.39 35.94
C PRO A 663 -19.54 51.89 34.81
N ALA A 664 -20.19 53.03 35.02
CA ALA A 664 -20.99 53.67 34.00
C ALA A 664 -20.13 53.91 32.75
N LYS A 665 -20.61 53.38 31.62
CA LYS A 665 -19.93 53.47 30.32
C LYS A 665 -20.91 53.95 29.25
N VAL A 666 -20.40 54.74 28.31
CA VAL A 666 -21.12 55.12 27.09
C VAL A 666 -20.35 54.59 25.88
N GLU A 667 -21.05 54.01 24.91
CA GLU A 667 -20.44 53.53 23.67
C GLU A 667 -20.46 54.64 22.62
N CYS A 668 -19.33 54.87 21.96
CA CYS A 668 -19.25 55.80 20.83
C CYS A 668 -19.84 55.15 19.57
N ARG A 669 -20.80 55.80 18.90
CA ARG A 669 -21.37 55.28 17.64
C ARG A 669 -20.37 55.22 16.48
N GLY A 670 -19.30 56.04 16.51
CA GLY A 670 -18.32 56.12 15.43
C GLY A 670 -17.26 55.02 15.46
N CYS A 671 -16.63 54.81 16.62
CA CYS A 671 -15.54 53.85 16.81
C CYS A 671 -15.91 52.62 17.64
N LEU A 672 -17.09 52.57 18.26
CA LEU A 672 -17.57 51.49 19.14
C LEU A 672 -16.76 51.29 20.43
N ASN A 673 -15.81 52.19 20.74
CA ASN A 673 -15.14 52.19 22.04
C ASN A 673 -16.12 52.58 23.15
N GLN A 674 -15.95 51.97 24.32
CA GLN A 674 -16.69 52.33 25.53
C GLN A 674 -15.88 53.30 26.37
N PHE A 675 -16.44 54.45 26.72
CA PHE A 675 -15.80 55.48 27.55
C PHE A 675 -16.42 55.46 28.93
N LEU A 676 -15.61 55.67 29.97
CA LEU A 676 -16.14 55.85 31.32
C LEU A 676 -16.95 57.14 31.39
N ASP A 677 -18.14 57.07 31.96
CA ASP A 677 -19.03 58.22 32.16
C ASP A 677 -19.60 58.26 33.58
N PRO A 678 -18.74 58.37 34.61
CA PRO A 678 -19.17 58.31 36.01
C PRO A 678 -20.17 59.41 36.40
N ALA A 679 -20.05 60.60 35.82
CA ALA A 679 -20.97 61.72 36.05
C ALA A 679 -22.19 61.76 35.10
N GLY A 680 -22.30 60.82 34.14
CA GLY A 680 -23.38 60.78 33.15
C GLY A 680 -23.35 61.92 32.11
N LEU A 681 -22.23 62.66 32.03
CA LEU A 681 -22.09 63.87 31.22
C LEU A 681 -21.94 63.57 29.72
N LEU A 682 -21.29 62.45 29.39
CA LEU A 682 -21.16 62.03 27.99
C LEU A 682 -22.53 61.60 27.46
N LYS A 683 -23.29 60.83 28.24
CA LYS A 683 -24.64 60.38 27.88
C LYS A 683 -25.64 61.54 27.79
N SER A 684 -25.62 62.50 28.72
CA SER A 684 -26.56 63.64 28.75
C SER A 684 -26.39 64.61 27.57
N SER A 685 -25.24 64.58 26.89
CA SER A 685 -24.93 65.47 25.76
C SER A 685 -25.60 65.07 24.43
N SER A 686 -26.31 63.94 24.36
CA SER A 686 -26.93 63.44 23.12
C SER A 686 -28.24 62.69 23.38
N SER A 687 -29.21 62.81 22.46
CA SER A 687 -30.55 62.21 22.61
C SER A 687 -30.71 60.78 22.09
N ASP A 688 -29.61 60.07 21.76
CA ASP A 688 -29.53 58.58 21.64
C ASP A 688 -28.26 58.08 20.92
N SER A 689 -27.40 58.96 20.37
CA SER A 689 -26.16 58.51 19.71
C SER A 689 -24.97 59.46 19.90
N TRP A 690 -24.21 59.25 20.98
CA TRP A 690 -22.99 60.02 21.28
C TRP A 690 -21.80 59.60 20.38
N GLN A 691 -20.94 60.57 20.04
CA GLN A 691 -19.66 60.37 19.36
C GLN A 691 -18.52 60.99 20.17
N CYS A 692 -17.41 60.26 20.30
CA CYS A 692 -16.23 60.74 21.01
C CYS A 692 -15.47 61.80 20.21
N ALA A 693 -14.68 62.64 20.91
CA ALA A 693 -13.89 63.69 20.29
C ALA A 693 -12.94 63.20 19.20
N VAL A 694 -12.37 61.99 19.32
CA VAL A 694 -11.52 61.40 18.26
C VAL A 694 -12.32 61.13 16.99
N CYS A 695 -13.54 60.60 17.09
CA CYS A 695 -14.40 60.38 15.92
C CYS A 695 -14.81 61.69 15.23
N VAL A 696 -14.93 62.78 15.99
CA VAL A 696 -15.34 64.09 15.47
C VAL A 696 -14.15 64.86 14.88
N ALA A 697 -13.03 64.92 15.61
CA ALA A 697 -11.87 65.73 15.25
C ALA A 697 -10.90 65.01 14.30
N THR A 698 -10.73 63.70 14.45
CA THR A 698 -9.80 62.89 13.65
C THR A 698 -10.41 61.55 13.21
N PRO A 699 -11.47 61.55 12.37
CA PRO A 699 -12.18 60.33 11.97
C PRO A 699 -11.28 59.21 11.43
N ALA A 700 -10.22 59.56 10.68
CA ALA A 700 -9.27 58.61 10.11
C ALA A 700 -8.45 57.86 11.18
N SER A 701 -8.28 58.43 12.37
CA SER A 701 -7.53 57.84 13.49
C SER A 701 -8.44 57.19 14.54
N ALA A 702 -9.77 57.27 14.35
CA ALA A 702 -10.74 56.74 15.30
C ALA A 702 -10.87 55.20 15.25
N ARG A 703 -10.32 54.58 14.20
CA ARG A 703 -10.36 53.14 13.96
C ARG A 703 -8.96 52.61 13.71
N THR A 704 -8.73 51.36 14.06
CA THR A 704 -7.45 50.68 13.87
C THR A 704 -7.72 49.26 13.35
N VAL A 705 -6.94 48.84 12.35
CA VAL A 705 -6.98 47.47 11.84
C VAL A 705 -6.03 46.62 12.69
N VAL A 706 -6.55 45.51 13.21
CA VAL A 706 -5.77 44.54 13.99
C VAL A 706 -5.88 43.18 13.29
N ALA A 707 -4.76 42.49 13.16
CA ALA A 707 -4.72 41.13 12.66
C ALA A 707 -4.68 40.15 13.83
N VAL A 708 -5.59 39.18 13.84
CA VAL A 708 -5.62 38.06 14.80
C VAL A 708 -5.65 36.76 14.02
N SER A 709 -5.03 35.69 14.50
CA SER A 709 -5.11 34.41 13.81
C SER A 709 -6.52 33.84 13.85
N PHE A 710 -6.91 33.13 12.79
CA PHE A 710 -8.28 32.61 12.64
C PHE A 710 -8.70 31.66 13.77
N ASP A 711 -7.78 30.83 14.27
CA ASP A 711 -8.02 29.96 15.42
C ASP A 711 -8.39 30.76 16.68
N GLN A 712 -7.58 31.75 17.04
CA GLN A 712 -7.82 32.65 18.18
C GLN A 712 -9.12 33.45 18.02
N PHE A 713 -9.41 33.90 16.79
CA PHE A 713 -10.64 34.60 16.48
C PHE A 713 -11.88 33.73 16.72
N LEU A 714 -11.86 32.48 16.27
CA LEU A 714 -12.97 31.55 16.43
C LEU A 714 -13.10 31.03 17.88
N GLU A 715 -11.97 30.85 18.59
CA GLU A 715 -11.97 30.50 20.02
C GLU A 715 -12.61 31.59 20.87
N ALA A 716 -12.32 32.87 20.58
CA ALA A 716 -12.93 34.01 21.27
C ALA A 716 -14.42 34.19 20.92
N ASN A 717 -14.87 33.65 19.79
CA ASN A 717 -16.22 33.82 19.26
C ASN A 717 -16.82 32.48 18.79
N PRO A 718 -17.06 31.51 19.69
CA PRO A 718 -17.39 30.13 19.30
C PRO A 718 -18.74 29.97 18.60
N THR A 719 -19.67 30.92 18.74
CA THR A 719 -20.95 30.92 18.01
C THR A 719 -20.77 31.09 16.50
N TRP A 720 -19.63 31.64 16.07
CA TRP A 720 -19.28 31.75 14.65
C TRP A 720 -18.93 30.43 13.98
N ALA A 721 -18.70 29.36 14.75
CA ALA A 721 -18.56 28.02 14.20
C ALA A 721 -19.74 27.64 13.28
N ARG A 722 -20.95 28.16 13.58
CA ARG A 722 -22.16 27.93 12.79
C ARG A 722 -22.07 28.45 11.35
N ARG A 723 -21.29 29.51 11.10
CA ARG A 723 -21.07 30.06 9.74
C ARG A 723 -20.23 29.13 8.86
N PHE A 724 -19.58 28.13 9.47
CA PHE A 724 -18.77 27.11 8.80
C PHE A 724 -19.46 25.74 8.80
N ASP A 725 -20.80 25.71 8.87
CA ASP A 725 -21.63 24.50 8.93
C ASP A 725 -21.34 23.56 10.12
N LEU A 726 -20.66 24.06 11.16
CA LEU A 726 -20.42 23.30 12.37
C LEU A 726 -21.65 23.36 13.30
N VAL A 727 -21.99 22.22 13.90
CA VAL A 727 -23.20 22.09 14.73
C VAL A 727 -23.00 22.61 16.15
N ARG A 728 -21.82 22.38 16.75
CA ARG A 728 -21.50 22.81 18.13
C ARG A 728 -20.83 24.18 18.16
N GLN A 729 -21.14 24.96 19.20
CA GLN A 729 -20.77 26.37 19.35
C GLN A 729 -20.13 26.65 20.72
N SER A 730 -19.16 25.82 21.15
CA SER A 730 -18.42 26.02 22.41
C SER A 730 -16.94 26.25 22.18
N GLU A 731 -16.30 27.02 23.07
CA GLU A 731 -14.85 27.25 23.05
C GLU A 731 -14.06 25.93 23.10
N SER A 732 -14.52 24.98 23.94
CA SER A 732 -13.93 23.65 24.05
C SER A 732 -13.99 22.86 22.74
N TYR A 733 -15.08 22.99 21.98
CA TYR A 733 -15.24 22.36 20.68
C TYR A 733 -14.31 23.00 19.64
N VAL A 734 -14.23 24.33 19.60
CA VAL A 734 -13.32 25.03 18.68
C VAL A 734 -11.85 24.65 18.95
N LYS A 735 -11.45 24.61 20.23
CA LYS A 735 -10.11 24.14 20.64
C LYS A 735 -9.82 22.70 20.20
N LEU A 736 -10.82 21.81 20.30
CA LEU A 736 -10.72 20.43 19.80
C LEU A 736 -10.45 20.40 18.29
N LEU A 737 -11.16 21.21 17.50
CA LEU A 737 -11.01 21.24 16.03
C LEU A 737 -9.61 21.66 15.61
N PHE A 738 -9.01 22.66 16.25
CA PHE A 738 -7.67 23.16 15.91
C PHE A 738 -6.52 22.37 16.54
N ASN A 739 -6.79 21.41 17.42
CA ASN A 739 -5.75 20.58 18.03
C ASN A 739 -5.08 19.66 17.00
N ARG A 740 -3.90 20.06 16.51
CA ARG A 740 -3.11 19.31 15.52
C ARG A 740 -2.54 17.98 16.04
N GLN A 741 -2.53 17.74 17.35
CA GLN A 741 -2.12 16.44 17.91
C GLN A 741 -3.19 15.35 17.73
N LEU A 742 -4.44 15.75 17.46
CA LEU A 742 -5.54 14.84 17.14
C LEU A 742 -5.62 14.63 15.62
N ASN A 743 -5.16 13.47 15.15
CA ASN A 743 -5.39 13.05 13.77
C ASN A 743 -6.88 12.70 13.54
N TYR A 744 -7.30 12.57 12.29
CA TYR A 744 -8.69 12.29 11.93
C TYR A 744 -9.21 10.96 12.49
N PHE A 745 -8.33 9.95 12.62
CA PHE A 745 -8.66 8.70 13.29
C PHE A 745 -9.08 8.90 14.75
N LYS A 746 -8.28 9.65 15.53
CA LYS A 746 -8.60 9.97 16.95
C LYS A 746 -9.83 10.86 17.06
N LEU A 747 -9.97 11.85 16.17
CA LEU A 747 -11.17 12.69 16.12
C LEU A 747 -12.43 11.85 15.95
N PHE A 748 -12.43 10.94 14.96
CA PHE A 748 -13.58 10.09 14.68
C PHE A 748 -13.85 9.06 15.77
N THR A 749 -12.82 8.42 16.34
CA THR A 749 -13.00 7.33 17.30
C THR A 749 -13.22 7.81 18.74
N GLN A 750 -12.60 8.91 19.16
CA GLN A 750 -12.62 9.40 20.54
C GLN A 750 -13.60 10.57 20.74
N HIS A 751 -13.97 11.26 19.66
CA HIS A 751 -14.79 12.47 19.72
C HIS A 751 -15.94 12.47 18.69
N TYR A 752 -16.43 11.29 18.29
CA TYR A 752 -17.50 11.12 17.30
C TYR A 752 -18.72 12.00 17.61
N GLU A 753 -19.33 11.84 18.78
CA GLU A 753 -20.55 12.56 19.19
C GLU A 753 -20.35 14.09 19.27
N CYS A 754 -19.12 14.53 19.49
CA CYS A 754 -18.78 15.95 19.49
C CYS A 754 -18.79 16.51 18.06
N ILE A 755 -18.28 15.75 17.09
CA ILE A 755 -18.11 16.18 15.70
C ILE A 755 -19.37 15.94 14.86
N PHE A 756 -20.07 14.83 15.12
CA PHE A 756 -21.27 14.35 14.42
C PHE A 756 -22.43 14.20 15.43
N PRO A 757 -22.97 15.31 15.97
CA PRO A 757 -24.09 15.24 16.89
C PRO A 757 -25.39 14.87 16.15
N ASP A 758 -26.27 14.10 16.81
CA ASP A 758 -27.65 13.94 16.38
C ASP A 758 -28.38 15.29 16.48
N ASP A 759 -29.22 15.61 15.49
CA ASP A 759 -29.85 16.92 15.18
C ASP A 759 -30.73 17.58 16.29
N ALA A 760 -30.57 17.22 17.56
CA ALA A 760 -31.46 17.59 18.66
C ALA A 760 -31.07 18.85 19.47
N SER A 761 -29.95 19.52 19.17
CA SER A 761 -29.55 20.73 19.93
C SER A 761 -30.19 22.01 19.39
N PRO A 762 -30.70 22.91 20.26
CA PRO A 762 -31.26 24.19 19.82
C PRO A 762 -30.17 25.01 19.12
N LEU A 763 -30.40 25.31 17.84
CA LEU A 763 -29.50 26.10 17.01
C LEU A 763 -29.52 27.55 17.49
N VAL A 764 -28.43 28.00 18.10
CA VAL A 764 -28.21 29.42 18.42
C VAL A 764 -27.69 30.11 17.15
N GLU A 765 -28.31 31.22 16.75
CA GLU A 765 -27.81 32.00 15.62
C GLU A 765 -26.43 32.60 15.93
N ALA A 766 -25.58 32.72 14.90
CA ALA A 766 -24.26 33.31 15.06
C ALA A 766 -24.39 34.76 15.56
N SER A 767 -23.66 35.10 16.63
CA SER A 767 -23.72 36.44 17.22
C SER A 767 -23.40 37.52 16.17
N THR A 768 -24.23 38.56 16.15
CA THR A 768 -24.01 39.78 15.36
C THR A 768 -23.00 40.73 16.01
N THR A 769 -22.64 40.47 17.27
CA THR A 769 -21.61 41.22 18.00
C THR A 769 -20.39 40.34 18.24
N ILE A 770 -19.25 40.78 17.73
CA ILE A 770 -17.97 40.06 17.81
C ILE A 770 -16.96 40.88 18.60
N LEU A 771 -16.24 40.20 19.49
CA LEU A 771 -15.25 40.81 20.36
C LEU A 771 -13.87 40.31 19.99
N VAL A 772 -12.94 41.25 19.79
CA VAL A 772 -11.52 41.00 19.63
C VAL A 772 -10.77 41.93 20.58
N HIS A 773 -9.92 41.36 21.44
CA HIS A 773 -9.27 42.07 22.55
C HIS A 773 -10.25 42.85 23.46
N GLY A 774 -11.48 42.36 23.61
CA GLY A 774 -12.54 43.01 24.40
C GLY A 774 -13.26 44.17 23.70
N LYS A 775 -12.88 44.50 22.46
CA LYS A 775 -13.53 45.54 21.64
C LYS A 775 -14.44 44.97 20.58
N ARG A 776 -15.49 45.72 20.24
CA ARG A 776 -16.43 45.34 19.18
C ARG A 776 -15.80 45.54 17.79
N VAL A 777 -15.93 44.52 16.96
CA VAL A 777 -15.51 44.54 15.55
C VAL A 777 -16.53 45.33 14.72
N HIS A 778 -16.04 46.19 13.82
CA HIS A 778 -16.84 46.87 12.81
C HIS A 778 -17.14 45.95 11.63
N ASP A 779 -18.24 46.22 10.91
CA ASP A 779 -18.59 45.54 9.65
C ASP A 779 -18.54 44.00 9.75
N VAL A 780 -19.07 43.47 10.86
CA VAL A 780 -19.09 42.04 11.22
C VAL A 780 -19.56 41.15 10.06
N GLN A 781 -20.55 41.60 9.28
CA GLN A 781 -21.06 40.85 8.13
C GLN A 781 -20.04 40.77 6.99
N ALA A 782 -19.31 41.85 6.70
CA ALA A 782 -18.26 41.84 5.66
C ALA A 782 -17.09 40.93 6.04
N VAL A 783 -16.71 40.92 7.32
CA VAL A 783 -15.71 39.97 7.86
C VAL A 783 -16.21 38.52 7.72
N ALA A 784 -17.49 38.27 8.03
CA ALA A 784 -18.09 36.95 7.90
C ALA A 784 -18.07 36.45 6.45
N ASP A 785 -18.55 37.28 5.52
CA ASP A 785 -18.63 36.93 4.10
C ASP A 785 -17.23 36.67 3.53
N THR A 786 -16.25 37.50 3.90
CA THR A 786 -14.84 37.31 3.48
C THR A 786 -14.25 36.02 4.01
N LEU A 787 -14.49 35.67 5.28
CA LEU A 787 -13.93 34.45 5.88
C LEU A 787 -14.63 33.17 5.41
N VAL A 788 -15.96 33.18 5.33
CA VAL A 788 -16.74 32.05 4.81
C VAL A 788 -16.38 31.81 3.35
N ASP A 789 -16.25 32.87 2.54
CA ASP A 789 -15.75 32.74 1.17
C ASP A 789 -14.32 32.20 1.16
N ALA A 790 -13.37 32.81 1.87
CA ALA A 790 -11.96 32.41 1.82
C ALA A 790 -11.68 30.97 2.33
N ILE A 791 -12.48 30.47 3.28
CA ILE A 791 -12.22 29.20 3.97
C ILE A 791 -13.03 28.05 3.37
N LEU A 792 -14.36 28.20 3.27
CA LEU A 792 -15.24 27.14 2.77
C LEU A 792 -15.32 27.15 1.26
N HIS A 793 -15.47 28.32 0.67
CA HIS A 793 -15.76 28.45 -0.76
C HIS A 793 -14.51 28.71 -1.60
N GLY A 794 -13.42 29.16 -0.98
CA GLY A 794 -12.18 29.67 -1.58
C GLY A 794 -12.35 29.89 -3.07
N SER A 795 -13.15 30.90 -3.42
CA SER A 795 -14.02 31.00 -4.63
C SER A 795 -13.34 30.82 -5.98
N LEU A 796 -12.02 30.67 -5.99
CA LEU A 796 -11.20 30.53 -7.18
C LEU A 796 -10.10 29.48 -6.96
N SER A 797 -10.39 28.34 -6.33
CA SER A 797 -9.50 27.17 -6.36
C SER A 797 -10.25 25.90 -6.74
N ASP A 798 -9.63 25.08 -7.57
CA ASP A 798 -10.11 23.76 -7.97
C ASP A 798 -8.89 22.82 -8.07
N VAL A 799 -9.10 21.60 -8.51
CA VAL A 799 -8.13 20.53 -8.42
C VAL A 799 -7.49 20.28 -9.76
N CYS A 800 -6.18 20.08 -9.78
CA CYS A 800 -5.54 19.52 -10.95
C CYS A 800 -5.88 18.02 -11.09
N ASN A 801 -6.55 17.63 -12.18
CA ASN A 801 -6.95 16.22 -12.41
C ASN A 801 -5.77 15.27 -12.73
N LEU A 802 -4.53 15.77 -12.79
CA LEU A 802 -3.31 14.93 -12.88
C LEU A 802 -2.67 14.72 -11.49
N CYS A 803 -2.36 15.79 -10.76
CA CYS A 803 -1.68 15.67 -9.47
C CYS A 803 -2.63 15.57 -8.26
N PHE A 804 -3.93 15.82 -8.44
CA PHE A 804 -4.96 15.83 -7.39
C PHE A 804 -4.74 16.88 -6.28
N GLU A 805 -3.83 17.83 -6.49
CA GLU A 805 -3.59 18.98 -5.60
C GLU A 805 -4.53 20.15 -5.92
N ASP A 806 -4.81 20.95 -4.89
CA ASP A 806 -5.63 22.17 -4.99
C ASP A 806 -4.79 23.33 -5.59
N HIS A 807 -5.33 24.00 -6.61
CA HIS A 807 -4.73 25.14 -7.28
C HIS A 807 -5.75 26.24 -7.48
N LEU A 808 -5.30 27.49 -7.64
CA LEU A 808 -6.20 28.58 -8.00
C LEU A 808 -6.78 28.35 -9.41
N LEU A 809 -8.07 28.64 -9.65
CA LEU A 809 -8.76 28.53 -10.93
C LEU A 809 -7.99 29.17 -12.10
N PRO A 810 -7.38 30.38 -11.96
CA PRO A 810 -6.57 30.96 -13.03
C PRO A 810 -5.26 30.18 -13.33
N ALA A 811 -4.79 29.37 -12.40
CA ALA A 811 -3.63 28.50 -12.58
C ALA A 811 -4.00 27.12 -13.19
N LEU A 812 -5.31 26.85 -13.34
CA LEU A 812 -5.85 25.69 -14.00
C LEU A 812 -6.25 26.03 -15.42
N GLU A 813 -5.96 25.11 -16.32
CA GLU A 813 -6.26 25.25 -17.74
C GLU A 813 -6.88 23.96 -18.27
N SER A 814 -7.64 24.08 -19.36
CA SER A 814 -8.13 22.91 -20.10
C SER A 814 -6.95 22.01 -20.50
N ALA A 815 -7.05 20.72 -20.18
CA ALA A 815 -5.96 19.76 -20.38
C ALA A 815 -5.41 19.72 -21.81
N CYS A 816 -6.23 20.05 -22.80
CA CYS A 816 -5.83 20.09 -24.21
C CYS A 816 -6.38 21.28 -25.00
N GLY A 817 -7.05 22.23 -24.33
CA GLY A 817 -7.75 23.34 -24.97
C GLY A 817 -9.05 22.97 -25.70
N ARG A 818 -9.54 21.73 -25.51
CA ARG A 818 -10.79 21.21 -26.11
C ARG A 818 -11.70 20.46 -25.14
N CYS A 819 -11.17 19.86 -24.08
CA CYS A 819 -11.97 19.18 -23.05
C CYS A 819 -12.19 20.09 -21.83
N ASN A 820 -13.17 19.75 -21.00
CA ASN A 820 -13.50 20.52 -19.80
C ASN A 820 -12.60 20.17 -18.60
N THR A 821 -11.79 19.11 -18.70
CA THR A 821 -10.89 18.65 -17.64
C THR A 821 -9.82 19.68 -17.32
N GLN A 822 -9.75 20.09 -16.04
CA GLN A 822 -8.85 21.13 -15.55
C GLN A 822 -7.54 20.55 -15.01
N VAL A 823 -6.42 21.17 -15.35
CA VAL A 823 -5.07 20.72 -15.00
C VAL A 823 -4.18 21.92 -14.74
N CYS A 824 -3.29 21.84 -13.75
CA CYS A 824 -2.33 22.91 -13.48
C CYS A 824 -1.23 22.98 -14.55
N GLY A 825 -0.71 24.18 -14.79
CA GLY A 825 0.35 24.40 -15.79
C GLY A 825 1.58 23.52 -15.59
N GLY A 826 1.98 23.23 -14.34
CA GLY A 826 3.10 22.34 -14.05
C GLY A 826 2.89 20.91 -14.54
N CYS A 827 1.67 20.36 -14.39
CA CYS A 827 1.37 19.02 -14.90
C CYS A 827 1.24 18.99 -16.42
N LEU A 828 0.76 20.08 -17.05
CA LEU A 828 0.73 20.20 -18.52
C LEU A 828 2.13 20.32 -19.13
N SER A 829 3.01 21.10 -18.50
CA SER A 829 4.42 21.18 -18.87
C SER A 829 5.12 19.84 -18.75
N ALA A 830 4.84 19.08 -17.68
CA ALA A 830 5.37 17.72 -17.54
C ALA A 830 4.82 16.81 -18.66
N TRP A 831 3.49 16.67 -18.77
CA TRP A 831 2.86 15.75 -19.73
C TRP A 831 3.27 15.99 -21.18
N TYR A 832 3.15 17.23 -21.68
CA TYR A 832 3.52 17.53 -23.06
C TYR A 832 5.04 17.69 -23.23
N GLY A 833 5.77 18.02 -22.18
CA GLY A 833 7.23 18.23 -22.21
C GLY A 833 8.06 16.94 -22.27
N GLU A 834 7.47 15.78 -21.96
CA GLU A 834 8.11 14.48 -22.13
C GLU A 834 8.45 14.17 -23.61
N VAL A 835 7.70 14.73 -24.56
CA VAL A 835 7.96 14.53 -26.00
C VAL A 835 9.11 15.43 -26.45
N GLN A 836 10.30 14.85 -26.62
CA GLN A 836 11.51 15.61 -26.98
C GLN A 836 12.21 15.06 -28.23
N PRO A 837 12.81 15.92 -29.07
CA PRO A 837 13.66 15.46 -30.18
C PRO A 837 14.78 14.55 -29.68
N GLY A 838 15.03 13.48 -30.40
CA GLY A 838 16.07 12.49 -30.11
C GLY A 838 15.72 11.44 -29.05
N ARG A 839 14.54 11.54 -28.41
CA ARG A 839 14.09 10.62 -27.36
C ARG A 839 12.98 9.68 -27.81
N LEU A 840 12.70 8.68 -26.95
CA LEU A 840 11.53 7.81 -27.02
C LEU A 840 10.24 8.65 -27.01
N VAL A 841 9.29 8.29 -27.86
CA VAL A 841 7.96 8.92 -27.95
C VAL A 841 6.90 7.89 -27.58
N LEU A 842 6.12 8.22 -26.54
CA LEU A 842 4.90 7.51 -26.21
C LEU A 842 3.73 8.14 -26.98
N GLN A 843 2.90 7.32 -27.60
CA GLN A 843 1.71 7.73 -28.33
C GLN A 843 0.73 8.49 -27.43
N THR A 844 0.60 8.10 -26.17
CA THR A 844 -0.31 8.79 -25.23
C THR A 844 0.10 10.25 -25.00
N HIS A 845 1.40 10.56 -24.96
CA HIS A 845 1.92 11.93 -24.81
C HIS A 845 1.66 12.84 -26.03
N LEU A 846 1.37 12.27 -27.21
CA LEU A 846 0.97 13.03 -28.41
C LEU A 846 -0.49 13.50 -28.37
N THR A 847 -1.26 13.01 -27.40
CA THR A 847 -2.68 13.30 -27.21
C THR A 847 -2.97 13.83 -25.80
N CYS A 848 -4.20 14.28 -25.58
CA CYS A 848 -4.66 14.63 -24.24
C CYS A 848 -4.67 13.41 -23.31
N ALA A 849 -4.07 13.55 -22.11
CA ALA A 849 -4.06 12.52 -21.06
C ALA A 849 -5.45 11.96 -20.70
N PHE A 850 -6.51 12.74 -20.91
CA PHE A 850 -7.88 12.37 -20.55
C PHE A 850 -8.70 12.00 -21.78
N CYS A 851 -9.03 12.97 -22.65
CA CYS A 851 -9.96 12.75 -23.76
C CYS A 851 -9.34 12.11 -25.00
N ARG A 852 -8.03 11.79 -25.01
CA ARG A 852 -7.27 11.18 -26.13
C ARG A 852 -7.30 11.92 -27.47
N ARG A 853 -7.91 13.11 -27.54
CA ARG A 853 -7.87 13.98 -28.73
C ARG A 853 -6.55 14.74 -28.79
N HIS A 854 -6.11 15.07 -30.00
CA HIS A 854 -4.95 15.97 -30.18
C HIS A 854 -5.20 17.34 -29.54
N PRO A 855 -4.20 17.90 -28.84
CA PRO A 855 -4.31 19.21 -28.22
C PRO A 855 -4.55 20.31 -29.26
N LYS A 856 -5.23 21.38 -28.84
CA LYS A 856 -5.33 22.60 -29.62
C LYS A 856 -3.92 23.16 -29.84
N GLY A 857 -3.62 23.63 -31.06
CA GLY A 857 -2.28 24.13 -31.39
C GLY A 857 -1.79 25.23 -30.46
N SER A 858 -2.68 26.06 -29.90
CA SER A 858 -2.33 27.06 -28.88
C SER A 858 -1.83 26.45 -27.56
N THR A 859 -2.46 25.37 -27.10
CA THR A 859 -2.08 24.64 -25.89
C THR A 859 -0.74 23.94 -26.09
N LEU A 860 -0.57 23.22 -27.20
CA LEU A 860 0.69 22.55 -27.49
C LEU A 860 1.83 23.55 -27.71
N LYS A 861 1.59 24.67 -28.41
CA LYS A 861 2.60 25.73 -28.58
C LYS A 861 3.08 26.32 -27.25
N LYS A 862 2.20 26.37 -26.24
CA LYS A 862 2.52 26.88 -24.90
C LYS A 862 3.38 25.91 -24.09
N PHE A 863 3.06 24.61 -24.10
CA PHE A 863 3.72 23.61 -23.24
C PHE A 863 4.81 22.79 -23.94
N ASN A 864 4.78 22.68 -25.27
CA ASN A 864 5.82 22.07 -26.10
C ASN A 864 5.79 22.61 -27.54
N LYS A 865 6.50 23.72 -27.78
CA LYS A 865 6.57 24.38 -29.09
C LYS A 865 7.14 23.47 -30.17
N ALA A 866 8.13 22.65 -29.85
CA ALA A 866 8.77 21.75 -30.81
C ALA A 866 7.78 20.71 -31.33
N ALA A 867 6.95 20.12 -30.45
CA ALA A 867 6.02 19.05 -30.82
C ALA A 867 4.87 19.49 -31.74
N CYS A 868 4.72 20.79 -32.01
CA CYS A 868 3.72 21.33 -32.93
C CYS A 868 3.87 20.80 -34.37
N THR A 869 5.08 20.41 -34.78
CA THR A 869 5.34 19.80 -36.10
C THR A 869 4.79 18.38 -36.19
N LEU A 870 4.76 17.64 -35.08
CA LEU A 870 4.31 16.25 -35.02
C LEU A 870 2.79 16.11 -35.20
N VAL A 871 2.00 17.06 -34.66
CA VAL A 871 0.53 17.02 -34.71
C VAL A 871 -0.04 17.45 -36.07
N ARG A 872 0.77 18.11 -36.92
CA ARG A 872 0.37 18.52 -38.28
C ARG A 872 0.73 17.48 -39.34
N GLY A 873 1.66 16.58 -39.06
CA GLY A 873 1.97 15.45 -39.92
C GLY A 873 0.95 14.32 -39.75
N THR A 874 0.70 13.55 -40.81
CA THR A 874 0.02 12.25 -40.70
C THR A 874 0.85 11.35 -39.79
N THR A 875 0.46 11.22 -38.52
CA THR A 875 0.98 10.16 -37.65
C THR A 875 0.50 8.83 -38.20
N THR A 876 1.41 8.09 -38.83
CA THR A 876 1.22 6.67 -39.13
C THR A 876 0.83 5.96 -37.83
N ALA A 877 -0.12 5.03 -37.88
CA ALA A 877 -0.46 4.22 -36.71
C ALA A 877 0.81 3.55 -36.17
N MET A 878 1.09 3.74 -34.88
CA MET A 878 2.24 3.14 -34.22
C MET A 878 1.94 1.68 -33.94
N ASP A 879 2.85 0.80 -34.31
CA ASP A 879 2.79 -0.63 -34.00
C ASP A 879 3.13 -0.85 -32.51
N THR A 880 2.28 -1.61 -31.81
CA THR A 880 2.46 -1.96 -30.39
C THR A 880 3.71 -2.80 -30.13
N ASN A 881 4.30 -3.40 -31.16
CA ASN A 881 5.52 -4.20 -31.09
C ASN A 881 6.81 -3.41 -31.36
N MET A 882 6.71 -2.09 -31.52
CA MET A 882 7.83 -1.20 -31.88
C MET A 882 7.91 -0.02 -30.91
N TYR A 883 9.12 0.28 -30.43
CA TYR A 883 9.38 1.56 -29.79
C TYR A 883 9.61 2.63 -30.85
N TYR A 884 9.02 3.81 -30.67
CA TYR A 884 9.15 4.94 -31.60
C TYR A 884 9.98 6.06 -31.00
N GLY A 885 10.77 6.72 -31.83
CA GLY A 885 11.60 7.85 -31.44
C GLY A 885 11.32 9.08 -32.29
N TRP A 886 11.58 10.26 -31.74
CA TRP A 886 11.60 11.50 -32.51
C TRP A 886 12.98 11.70 -33.14
N CYS A 887 13.09 11.52 -34.45
CA CYS A 887 14.37 11.62 -35.15
C CYS A 887 14.92 13.06 -35.13
N VAL A 888 16.17 13.26 -34.74
CA VAL A 888 16.82 14.59 -34.73
C VAL A 888 17.13 15.14 -36.13
N CYS A 889 17.28 14.26 -37.14
CA CYS A 889 17.59 14.68 -38.51
C CYS A 889 16.35 15.08 -39.33
N CYS A 890 15.35 14.20 -39.46
CA CYS A 890 14.13 14.50 -40.23
C CYS A 890 12.98 15.10 -39.41
N TYR A 891 13.14 15.25 -38.09
CA TYR A 891 12.11 15.75 -37.17
C TYR A 891 10.78 14.97 -37.18
N GLY A 892 10.75 13.76 -37.75
CA GLY A 892 9.60 12.87 -37.72
C GLY A 892 9.65 11.84 -36.60
N VAL A 893 8.47 11.34 -36.18
CA VAL A 893 8.38 10.14 -35.33
C VAL A 893 8.58 8.90 -36.19
N LYS A 894 9.58 8.08 -35.86
CA LYS A 894 10.01 6.94 -36.67
C LYS A 894 10.26 5.71 -35.79
N PRO A 895 10.19 4.48 -36.35
CA PRO A 895 10.56 3.26 -35.64
C PRO A 895 11.99 3.36 -35.10
N MET A 896 12.16 3.14 -33.79
CA MET A 896 13.44 3.21 -33.09
C MET A 896 14.04 1.81 -32.93
N VAL A 897 13.31 0.91 -32.29
CA VAL A 897 13.75 -0.47 -32.07
C VAL A 897 12.54 -1.38 -31.82
N ALA A 898 12.56 -2.58 -32.41
CA ALA A 898 11.54 -3.58 -32.14
C ALA A 898 11.61 -4.01 -30.68
N ARG A 899 10.45 -4.25 -30.05
CA ARG A 899 10.39 -4.59 -28.61
C ARG A 899 11.13 -5.89 -28.30
N GLU A 900 11.08 -6.88 -29.19
CA GLU A 900 11.83 -8.14 -29.07
C GLU A 900 13.36 -7.95 -29.04
N CYS A 901 13.86 -6.84 -29.60
CA CYS A 901 15.28 -6.51 -29.62
C CYS A 901 15.74 -5.70 -28.40
N ALA A 902 14.83 -5.32 -27.48
CA ALA A 902 15.15 -4.47 -26.33
C ALA A 902 14.57 -5.05 -25.04
N ARG A 903 15.43 -5.33 -24.06
CA ARG A 903 15.01 -5.88 -22.75
C ARG A 903 14.15 -4.90 -21.96
N GLU A 904 14.42 -3.60 -22.10
CA GLU A 904 13.70 -2.49 -21.47
C GLU A 904 13.47 -1.37 -22.51
N ALA A 905 12.52 -0.47 -22.22
CA ALA A 905 12.26 0.67 -23.09
C ALA A 905 13.50 1.61 -23.13
N PRO A 906 13.91 2.09 -24.31
CA PRO A 906 15.17 2.81 -24.50
C PRO A 906 15.07 4.28 -24.06
N HIS A 907 14.82 4.53 -22.77
CA HIS A 907 14.67 5.87 -22.19
C HIS A 907 15.95 6.71 -22.24
N ASP A 908 17.12 6.07 -22.23
CA ASP A 908 18.43 6.72 -22.21
C ASP A 908 18.87 7.27 -23.58
N VAL A 909 18.14 6.94 -24.64
CA VAL A 909 18.44 7.44 -25.99
C VAL A 909 18.03 8.91 -26.08
N THR A 910 19.00 9.77 -26.38
CA THR A 910 18.82 11.24 -26.45
C THR A 910 19.12 11.85 -27.82
N ASN A 911 19.77 11.11 -28.73
CA ASN A 911 20.14 11.54 -30.07
C ASN A 911 19.69 10.54 -31.13
N PHE A 912 18.42 10.12 -31.06
CA PHE A 912 17.87 9.17 -32.02
C PHE A 912 17.86 9.71 -33.45
N THR A 913 18.41 8.92 -34.36
CA THR A 913 18.36 9.15 -35.82
C THR A 913 17.76 7.93 -36.49
N CYS A 914 16.73 8.11 -37.32
CA CYS A 914 16.07 7.00 -37.99
C CYS A 914 16.96 6.34 -39.06
N THR A 915 16.63 5.11 -39.44
CA THR A 915 17.37 4.32 -40.44
C THR A 915 17.52 5.02 -41.79
N GLU A 916 16.47 5.70 -42.25
CA GLU A 916 16.48 6.51 -43.49
C GLU A 916 17.54 7.63 -43.43
N CYS A 917 17.58 8.38 -42.33
CA CYS A 917 18.54 9.46 -42.13
C CYS A 917 19.96 8.93 -41.99
N GLN A 918 20.17 7.82 -41.25
CA GLN A 918 21.48 7.18 -41.14
C GLN A 918 22.00 6.67 -42.50
N ALA A 919 21.11 6.14 -43.34
CA ALA A 919 21.46 5.70 -44.69
C ALA A 919 21.78 6.89 -45.61
N SER A 920 21.07 8.01 -45.47
CA SER A 920 21.34 9.24 -46.23
C SER A 920 22.68 9.89 -45.88
N ASP A 921 23.10 9.82 -44.61
CA ASP A 921 24.42 10.27 -44.15
C ASP A 921 25.54 9.40 -44.75
N LYS A 922 25.34 8.08 -44.82
CA LYS A 922 26.30 7.16 -45.45
C LYS A 922 26.38 7.30 -46.98
N ALA A 923 25.35 7.84 -47.64
CA ALA A 923 25.33 8.05 -49.09
C ALA A 923 25.92 9.39 -49.53
N THR A 924 26.03 10.38 -48.63
CA THR A 924 26.56 11.74 -48.95
C THR A 924 27.98 12.01 -48.45
N SER A 925 28.65 11.02 -47.87
CA SER A 925 30.05 11.06 -47.41
C SER A 925 31.12 11.21 -48.52
N GLY A 926 30.70 11.47 -49.77
CA GLY A 926 31.59 11.73 -50.91
C GLY A 926 31.89 13.21 -51.18
N LEU A 927 31.01 14.16 -50.82
CA LEU A 927 31.15 15.60 -51.13
C LEU A 927 30.12 16.40 -50.30
N LYS A 928 30.41 16.84 -49.07
CA LYS A 928 29.57 17.84 -48.38
C LYS A 928 30.41 18.78 -47.54
N GLY A 929 30.10 20.07 -47.66
CA GLY A 929 30.70 21.15 -46.89
C GLY A 929 30.71 22.49 -47.60
N VAL A 930 30.47 22.59 -48.92
CA VAL A 930 30.58 23.87 -49.64
C VAL A 930 29.38 24.10 -50.55
N THR A 931 28.52 25.05 -50.17
CA THR A 931 27.35 25.50 -50.95
C THR A 931 27.60 26.94 -51.40
N LYS A 932 27.19 27.33 -52.61
CA LYS A 932 27.46 28.67 -53.15
C LYS A 932 26.35 29.64 -52.82
N CYS A 933 26.71 30.88 -52.50
CA CYS A 933 25.73 31.97 -52.39
C CYS A 933 24.97 32.14 -53.71
N PRO A 934 23.62 32.19 -53.71
CA PRO A 934 22.83 32.32 -54.93
C PRO A 934 23.00 33.67 -55.66
N ALA A 935 23.56 34.68 -54.98
CA ALA A 935 23.76 36.01 -55.55
C ALA A 935 25.19 36.26 -56.08
N CYS A 936 26.22 35.78 -55.37
CA CYS A 936 27.62 36.10 -55.68
C CYS A 936 28.54 34.88 -55.84
N ASP A 937 27.98 33.67 -55.81
CA ASP A 937 28.67 32.38 -55.98
C ASP A 937 29.78 32.08 -54.96
N VAL A 938 29.91 32.89 -53.90
CA VAL A 938 30.93 32.67 -52.87
C VAL A 938 30.71 31.30 -52.22
N PRO A 939 31.72 30.42 -52.26
CA PRO A 939 31.63 29.11 -51.64
C PRO A 939 31.52 29.29 -50.13
N THR A 940 30.49 28.70 -49.53
CA THR A 940 30.16 28.83 -48.12
C THR A 940 30.16 27.46 -47.46
N GLU A 941 30.98 27.34 -46.41
CA GLU A 941 31.01 26.18 -45.54
C GLU A 941 30.29 26.49 -44.23
N LYS A 942 29.26 25.69 -43.93
CA LYS A 942 28.49 25.80 -42.69
C LYS A 942 29.17 24.94 -41.63
N THR A 943 29.71 25.60 -40.60
CA THR A 943 30.42 24.94 -39.50
C THR A 943 29.51 24.64 -38.30
N ASP A 944 28.56 25.52 -37.98
CA ASP A 944 27.55 25.35 -36.92
C ASP A 944 26.40 26.36 -37.13
N GLY A 945 25.29 26.23 -36.37
CA GLY A 945 24.18 27.19 -36.35
C GLY A 945 22.99 26.83 -37.24
N CYS A 946 22.07 27.79 -37.44
CA CYS A 946 20.88 27.62 -38.27
C CYS A 946 21.21 27.56 -39.76
N ASN A 947 20.30 27.01 -40.57
CA ASN A 947 20.39 26.97 -42.03
C ASN A 947 20.12 28.33 -42.70
N HIS A 948 19.90 29.39 -41.95
CA HIS A 948 19.93 30.76 -42.45
C HIS A 948 21.38 31.23 -42.56
N ILE A 949 21.79 31.63 -43.77
CA ILE A 949 23.12 32.16 -44.05
C ILE A 949 23.00 33.60 -44.52
N THR A 950 23.80 34.48 -43.93
CA THR A 950 24.02 35.84 -44.44
C THR A 950 25.38 35.87 -45.12
N CYS A 951 25.38 36.00 -46.45
CA CYS A 951 26.60 36.08 -47.23
C CYS A 951 27.28 37.45 -47.04
N THR A 952 28.58 37.53 -47.29
CA THR A 952 29.34 38.80 -47.30
C THR A 952 28.85 39.81 -48.33
N CYS A 953 28.11 39.38 -49.35
CA CYS A 953 27.43 40.28 -50.30
C CYS A 953 26.10 40.86 -49.78
N GLY A 954 25.66 40.47 -48.57
CA GLY A 954 24.39 40.89 -47.97
C GLY A 954 23.19 39.97 -48.28
N GLN A 955 23.35 38.97 -49.14
CA GLN A 955 22.29 38.01 -49.46
C GLN A 955 21.98 37.11 -48.26
N HIS A 956 20.71 37.06 -47.83
CA HIS A 956 20.20 36.04 -46.92
C HIS A 956 19.70 34.85 -47.74
N TRP A 957 20.05 33.62 -47.36
CA TRP A 957 19.66 32.44 -48.13
C TRP A 957 19.59 31.17 -47.27
N CYS A 958 18.83 30.19 -47.74
CA CYS A 958 18.71 28.89 -47.08
C CYS A 958 19.85 27.96 -47.52
N TYR A 959 20.67 27.51 -46.57
CA TYR A 959 21.78 26.59 -46.85
C TYR A 959 21.33 25.21 -47.36
N VAL A 960 20.08 24.81 -47.06
CA VAL A 960 19.53 23.49 -47.44
C VAL A 960 19.16 23.44 -48.91
N CYS A 961 18.45 24.46 -49.40
CA CYS A 961 17.90 24.48 -50.77
C CYS A 961 18.60 25.46 -51.71
N GLY A 962 19.42 26.39 -51.18
CA GLY A 962 20.13 27.40 -51.97
C GLY A 962 19.31 28.63 -52.34
N GLU A 963 18.06 28.75 -51.88
CA GLU A 963 17.16 29.84 -52.25
C GLU A 963 17.50 31.14 -51.49
N GLY A 964 17.48 32.28 -52.19
CA GLY A 964 17.84 33.61 -51.66
C GLY A 964 16.62 34.47 -51.33
N PHE A 965 16.70 35.22 -50.23
CA PHE A 965 15.65 36.07 -49.67
C PHE A 965 16.16 37.49 -49.39
N GLY A 966 15.23 38.45 -49.27
CA GLY A 966 15.55 39.86 -49.06
C GLY A 966 16.07 40.16 -47.66
N ASP A 967 15.57 39.45 -46.64
CA ASP A 967 15.96 39.61 -45.25
C ASP A 967 15.99 38.26 -44.48
N ASP A 968 16.33 38.33 -43.19
CA ASP A 968 16.39 37.18 -42.30
C ASP A 968 15.00 36.62 -41.97
N GLY A 969 14.00 37.48 -41.79
CA GLY A 969 12.62 37.11 -41.51
C GLY A 969 12.03 36.18 -42.58
N ASP A 970 12.15 36.57 -43.85
CA ASP A 970 11.69 35.78 -45.00
C ASP A 970 12.41 34.42 -45.07
N THR A 971 13.71 34.40 -44.78
CA THR A 971 14.49 33.15 -44.79
C THR A 971 14.04 32.21 -43.67
N TYR A 972 13.77 32.75 -42.47
CA TYR A 972 13.26 31.96 -41.36
C TYR A 972 11.84 31.46 -41.62
N GLU A 973 10.97 32.27 -42.22
CA GLU A 973 9.62 31.83 -42.61
C GLU A 973 9.67 30.69 -43.63
N HIS A 974 10.52 30.80 -44.66
CA HIS A 974 10.78 29.72 -45.60
C HIS A 974 11.29 28.44 -44.91
N LEU A 975 12.27 28.57 -44.00
CA LEU A 975 12.81 27.43 -43.25
C LEU A 975 11.73 26.70 -42.45
N TYR A 976 10.82 27.44 -41.81
CA TYR A 976 9.68 26.84 -41.11
C TYR A 976 8.61 26.28 -42.05
N ALA A 977 8.35 26.92 -43.19
CA ALA A 977 7.29 26.53 -44.12
C ALA A 977 7.67 25.34 -45.01
N VAL A 978 8.91 25.31 -45.51
CA VAL A 978 9.40 24.34 -46.51
C VAL A 978 10.24 23.25 -45.86
N HIS A 979 11.07 23.61 -44.88
CA HIS A 979 12.02 22.70 -44.23
C HIS A 979 11.61 22.30 -42.81
N SER A 980 10.44 22.75 -42.35
CA SER A 980 9.86 22.40 -41.04
C SER A 980 10.73 22.76 -39.82
N GLY A 981 11.72 23.64 -39.97
CA GLY A 981 12.66 24.02 -38.92
C GLY A 981 13.84 24.84 -39.43
N ILE A 982 14.59 25.46 -38.51
CA ILE A 982 15.69 26.38 -38.84
C ILE A 982 17.08 25.72 -38.83
N TYR A 983 17.18 24.43 -38.53
CA TYR A 983 18.44 23.70 -38.35
C TYR A 983 18.64 22.60 -39.37
#